data_AF-A0A6P6XMZ5-F1
#
_entry.id   AF-A0A6P6XMZ5-F1
#
_cell.length_a   1.000
_cell.length_b   1.000
_cell.length_c   1.000
_cell.angle_alpha   90.00
_cell.angle_beta   90.00
_cell.angle_gamma   90.00
#
_symmetry.space_group_name_H-M   'P 1'
#
loop_
_entity.id
_entity.type
_entity.pdbx_description
1 polymer ?
#
loop_
_entity_poly.entity_id
_entity_poly.type
_entity_poly.pdbx_seq_one_letter_code
_entity_poly.pdbx_strand_id
1 'polypeptide(L)'
;MLSQKLLISSLIYIFYIWYINRMFENDRSYQYLTEIEREMSMTSEQSLYYYYYKALINNDNDNNNLKTFSELLNEKIFNDNRSNAPNIVNSFKILTILPEIFLAISYRTMRTILIDYFNVDFDQDWRRCYLVETIDDDYNDGSGGGGGNENLIYQNESKSIITTCEGIGEPFYFYIYSVFVLNGFVPVLIGWLAYYLANQSICSMLMAMIMFLFNQTESSRVQWSISLRENFGYPLFLFHQFCLIRYLYCGRMKKSSSSSSINNKQTFCLLLLIVTQLLCWQFSSFILLIQTLCLYLSVELLPNIINDDKNVSMEKFLQKYFLINIAAILLQSMLQLGNLFVLRSPYFLFISSYLSASLLLSMITNFFPSSSPTSMTKRKQSFLKLMFIITIMIWNVIISKYLQSKNDEESNEEYSHIWTILMSKFFPEKYNNFHSFLYICSKEYDWIKWQELYSMLFTKTFIGPLTILAFLLQIRWLFIDWKNSNSNHSIFIYHFMITGCFSIMAIMIMRLKLLMMPQLAISTGLLFSNNDQQNNHDNNDNRMEKLKQNKRKKFWFDWLLLGTIISIISIKSYPLMREYLENQQQFSNESFEHILDAIQQRTPYDSIIGGSMSTMATVMLSTDRKIANNPFYESTSIRQRTYDIYQLYSERPFKFIHKNLCHLKIQYIIIETIYCFGKFGQNCRMIDIWKYEDKRNDYWQQQSTTTNGQQRSTNGQPDKQGRLCQRLIGRRSMNNDENGNGNGNEDDEIFKYFQPIASNDLYYLYKIDNC
;
A
#
# COMPACT_ATOMS: atom_id res chain seq x y z
N MET A 1 -16.09 -5.86 -34.44
CA MET A 1 -16.06 -6.50 -33.10
C MET A 1 -14.92 -6.01 -32.20
N LEU A 2 -13.67 -5.89 -32.67
CA LEU A 2 -12.60 -5.30 -31.84
C LEU A 2 -12.87 -3.81 -31.52
N SER A 3 -13.36 -3.04 -32.50
CA SER A 3 -13.76 -1.64 -32.34
C SER A 3 -14.83 -1.44 -31.25
N GLN A 4 -15.87 -2.28 -31.22
CA GLN A 4 -16.93 -2.21 -30.21
C GLN A 4 -16.41 -2.47 -28.79
N LYS A 5 -15.48 -3.44 -28.62
CA LYS A 5 -14.90 -3.76 -27.30
C LYS A 5 -14.00 -2.64 -26.78
N LEU A 6 -13.23 -2.02 -27.67
CA LEU A 6 -12.41 -0.86 -27.35
C LEU A 6 -13.28 0.35 -26.99
N LEU A 7 -14.39 0.56 -27.73
CA LEU A 7 -15.34 1.64 -27.42
C LEU A 7 -15.96 1.45 -26.03
N ILE A 8 -16.43 0.25 -25.69
CA ILE A 8 -16.93 -0.08 -24.34
C ILE A 8 -15.85 0.19 -23.28
N SER A 9 -14.62 -0.26 -23.53
CA SER A 9 -13.49 -0.05 -22.61
C SER A 9 -13.20 1.43 -22.40
N SER A 10 -13.22 2.24 -23.47
CA SER A 10 -12.97 3.68 -23.40
C SER A 10 -14.06 4.45 -22.68
N LEU A 11 -15.33 4.07 -22.86
CA LEU A 11 -16.45 4.69 -22.14
C LEU A 11 -16.37 4.40 -20.65
N ILE A 12 -16.08 3.15 -20.27
CA ILE A 12 -15.93 2.77 -18.86
C ILE A 12 -14.71 3.43 -18.23
N TYR A 13 -13.60 3.58 -18.97
CA TYR A 13 -12.42 4.31 -18.53
C TYR A 13 -12.74 5.77 -18.17
N ILE A 14 -13.38 6.50 -19.09
CA ILE A 14 -13.76 7.90 -18.88
C ILE A 14 -14.77 8.02 -17.74
N PHE A 15 -15.79 7.15 -17.72
CA PHE A 15 -16.79 7.12 -16.67
C PHE A 15 -16.16 6.88 -15.29
N TYR A 16 -15.18 5.96 -15.20
CA TYR A 16 -14.55 5.62 -13.93
C TYR A 16 -13.67 6.75 -13.38
N ILE A 17 -12.94 7.46 -14.24
CA ILE A 17 -12.17 8.65 -13.84
C ILE A 17 -13.11 9.73 -13.31
N TRP A 18 -14.20 10.00 -14.03
CA TRP A 18 -15.22 10.95 -13.58
C TRP A 18 -15.84 10.52 -12.24
N TYR A 19 -16.15 9.24 -12.09
CA TYR A 19 -16.73 8.67 -10.88
C TYR A 19 -15.79 8.80 -9.66
N ILE A 20 -14.52 8.42 -9.79
CA ILE A 20 -13.53 8.58 -8.70
C ILE A 20 -13.37 10.05 -8.35
N ASN A 21 -13.24 10.93 -9.35
CA ASN A 21 -13.08 12.35 -9.10
C ASN A 21 -14.28 12.92 -8.34
N ARG A 22 -15.51 12.51 -8.69
CA ARG A 22 -16.71 12.94 -7.99
C ARG A 22 -16.76 12.42 -6.55
N MET A 23 -16.39 11.16 -6.34
CA MET A 23 -16.31 10.57 -5.00
C MET A 23 -15.25 11.27 -4.14
N PHE A 24 -14.10 11.58 -4.72
CA PHE A 24 -13.01 12.29 -4.05
C PHE A 24 -13.41 13.69 -3.62
N GLU A 25 -14.05 14.46 -4.52
CA GLU A 25 -14.52 15.81 -4.20
C GLU A 25 -15.65 15.81 -3.18
N ASN A 26 -16.56 14.83 -3.22
CA ASN A 26 -17.63 14.73 -2.23
C ASN A 26 -17.09 14.38 -0.82
N ASP A 27 -16.06 13.55 -0.72
CA ASP A 27 -15.55 13.07 0.57
C ASP A 27 -14.81 14.14 1.39
N ARG A 28 -14.25 15.18 0.75
CA ARG A 28 -13.45 16.20 1.47
C ARG A 28 -13.70 17.63 1.02
N SER A 29 -14.44 17.84 -0.07
CA SER A 29 -14.73 19.16 -0.63
C SER A 29 -13.46 19.98 -0.92
N TYR A 30 -12.46 19.35 -1.54
CA TYR A 30 -11.11 19.91 -1.73
C TYR A 30 -11.06 21.27 -2.42
N GLN A 31 -12.06 21.57 -3.26
CA GLN A 31 -12.21 22.85 -3.94
C GLN A 31 -12.23 24.04 -2.96
N TYR A 32 -12.72 23.85 -1.74
CA TYR A 32 -12.84 24.90 -0.73
C TYR A 32 -11.70 24.92 0.28
N LEU A 33 -10.81 23.91 0.26
CA LEU A 33 -9.71 23.80 1.21
C LEU A 33 -8.52 24.67 0.81
N THR A 34 -7.87 25.27 1.80
CA THR A 34 -6.59 25.99 1.67
C THR A 34 -5.46 25.02 1.32
N GLU A 35 -4.31 25.54 0.84
CA GLU A 35 -3.18 24.66 0.50
C GLU A 35 -2.69 23.85 1.71
N ILE A 36 -2.63 24.47 2.90
CA ILE A 36 -2.22 23.81 4.14
C ILE A 36 -3.24 22.73 4.53
N GLU A 37 -4.54 23.00 4.45
CA GLU A 37 -5.59 22.00 4.71
C GLU A 37 -5.52 20.81 3.75
N ARG A 38 -5.24 21.07 2.47
CA ARG A 38 -5.04 20.01 1.47
C ARG A 38 -3.86 19.11 1.84
N GLU A 39 -2.77 19.69 2.31
CA GLU A 39 -1.60 18.95 2.77
C GLU A 39 -1.84 18.20 4.08
N MET A 40 -2.54 18.81 5.03
CA MET A 40 -2.94 18.19 6.29
C MET A 40 -3.84 16.97 6.08
N SER A 41 -4.65 16.98 5.02
CA SER A 41 -5.49 15.84 4.64
C SER A 41 -4.66 14.61 4.21
N MET A 42 -3.39 14.81 3.83
CA MET A 42 -2.44 13.74 3.57
C MET A 42 -1.65 13.44 4.85
N THR A 43 -1.78 12.23 5.37
CA THR A 43 -1.10 11.81 6.60
C THR A 43 -0.13 10.65 6.36
N SER A 44 0.83 10.48 7.27
CA SER A 44 1.78 9.36 7.25
C SER A 44 2.56 9.26 5.92
N GLU A 45 2.63 8.09 5.30
CA GLU A 45 3.36 7.84 4.05
C GLU A 45 2.91 8.78 2.90
N GLN A 46 1.65 9.22 2.91
CA GLN A 46 1.09 10.01 1.82
C GLN A 46 1.72 11.39 1.72
N SER A 47 1.87 12.07 2.86
CA SER A 47 2.49 13.39 2.93
C SER A 47 3.98 13.31 2.61
N LEU A 48 4.65 12.23 3.04
CA LEU A 48 6.06 11.99 2.71
C LEU A 48 6.28 11.93 1.19
N TYR A 49 5.43 11.20 0.47
CA TYR A 49 5.56 11.07 -0.98
C TYR A 49 5.18 12.35 -1.72
N TYR A 50 4.07 12.99 -1.33
CA TYR A 50 3.68 14.25 -1.93
C TYR A 50 4.74 15.35 -1.71
N TYR A 51 5.43 15.36 -0.55
CA TYR A 51 6.53 16.28 -0.29
C TYR A 51 7.65 16.19 -1.32
N TYR A 52 8.11 14.99 -1.71
CA TYR A 52 9.16 14.87 -2.72
C TYR A 52 8.73 15.38 -4.09
N TYR A 53 7.47 15.19 -4.46
CA TYR A 53 6.91 15.78 -5.67
C TYR A 53 6.88 17.31 -5.58
N LYS A 54 6.36 17.88 -4.48
CA LYS A 54 6.31 19.33 -4.24
C LYS A 54 7.70 19.95 -4.21
N ALA A 55 8.65 19.34 -3.52
CA ALA A 55 10.04 19.80 -3.42
C ALA A 55 10.78 19.79 -4.78
N LEU A 56 10.40 18.90 -5.70
CA LEU A 56 10.93 18.88 -7.05
C LEU A 56 10.23 19.85 -8.00
N ILE A 57 9.07 20.41 -7.64
CA ILE A 57 8.37 21.40 -8.47
C ILE A 57 8.71 22.81 -8.01
N ASN A 58 8.67 23.04 -6.71
CA ASN A 58 8.97 24.33 -6.11
C ASN A 58 10.46 24.63 -6.29
N ASN A 59 10.74 25.59 -7.17
CA ASN A 59 12.03 26.26 -7.19
C ASN A 59 12.00 27.25 -6.03
N ASP A 60 12.58 26.89 -4.88
CA ASP A 60 12.70 27.80 -3.74
C ASP A 60 13.35 29.11 -4.25
N ASN A 61 12.56 30.20 -4.24
CA ASN A 61 12.92 31.54 -4.75
C ASN A 61 13.88 32.30 -3.82
N ASP A 62 14.45 31.64 -2.81
CA ASP A 62 15.11 32.30 -1.70
C ASP A 62 16.35 33.13 -2.09
N ASN A 63 16.90 33.00 -3.31
CA ASN A 63 18.09 33.75 -3.74
C ASN A 63 18.16 34.14 -5.24
N ASN A 64 17.04 34.28 -5.96
CA ASN A 64 17.01 34.62 -7.41
C ASN A 64 17.77 33.66 -8.36
N ASN A 65 18.39 32.59 -7.86
CA ASN A 65 19.02 31.55 -8.65
C ASN A 65 18.06 30.39 -8.82
N LEU A 66 17.47 30.28 -10.01
CA LEU A 66 16.66 29.12 -10.41
C LEU A 66 17.54 27.86 -10.38
N LYS A 67 17.37 27.02 -9.36
CA LYS A 67 18.05 25.72 -9.29
C LYS A 67 17.61 24.84 -10.47
N THR A 68 18.57 24.20 -11.10
CA THR A 68 18.29 23.21 -12.16
C THR A 68 17.64 21.97 -11.55
N PHE A 69 16.89 21.20 -12.35
CA PHE A 69 16.25 19.97 -11.88
C PHE A 69 17.27 18.96 -11.30
N SER A 70 18.46 18.88 -11.88
CA SER A 70 19.55 18.04 -11.37
C SER A 70 20.07 18.48 -10.00
N GLU A 71 20.13 19.79 -9.75
CA GLU A 71 20.54 20.31 -8.44
C GLU A 71 19.49 20.00 -7.38
N LEU A 72 18.20 20.21 -7.68
CA LEU A 72 17.10 19.85 -6.78
C LEU A 72 17.07 18.36 -6.49
N LEU A 73 17.31 17.52 -7.50
CA LEU A 73 17.34 16.06 -7.33
C LEU A 73 18.55 15.61 -6.49
N ASN A 74 19.70 16.27 -6.63
CA ASN A 74 20.86 16.00 -5.76
C ASN A 74 20.61 16.45 -4.31
N GLU A 75 20.06 17.64 -4.11
CA GLU A 75 19.88 18.25 -2.79
C GLU A 75 18.71 17.64 -2.01
N LYS A 76 17.52 17.54 -2.61
CA LYS A 76 16.29 17.15 -1.91
C LYS A 76 16.09 15.62 -1.89
N ILE A 77 16.75 14.85 -2.77
CA ILE A 77 16.54 13.40 -2.90
C ILE A 77 17.80 12.59 -2.58
N PHE A 78 18.93 12.83 -3.25
CA PHE A 78 20.13 12.02 -3.03
C PHE A 78 20.86 12.35 -1.73
N ASN A 79 20.79 13.60 -1.28
CA ASN A 79 21.39 14.08 -0.04
C ASN A 79 20.33 14.68 0.89
N ASP A 80 19.26 13.92 1.15
CA ASP A 80 18.16 14.37 1.99
C ASP A 80 18.57 14.41 3.47
N ASN A 81 18.54 15.61 4.05
CA ASN A 81 18.82 15.86 5.46
C ASN A 81 17.56 16.23 6.28
N ARG A 82 16.37 16.21 5.66
CA ARG A 82 15.11 16.64 6.27
C ARG A 82 14.25 15.47 6.72
N SER A 83 14.15 14.41 5.91
CA SER A 83 13.28 13.28 6.24
C SER A 83 13.80 12.40 7.38
N ASN A 84 15.09 12.48 7.70
CA ASN A 84 15.71 11.65 8.75
C ASN A 84 16.85 12.39 9.48
N ALA A 85 16.60 13.63 9.88
CA ALA A 85 17.60 14.46 10.56
C ALA A 85 18.04 13.83 11.90
N PRO A 86 19.31 13.96 12.30
CA PRO A 86 20.40 14.73 11.67
C PRO A 86 21.16 13.98 10.57
N ASN A 87 20.74 12.77 10.17
CA ASN A 87 21.47 11.98 9.18
C ASN A 87 21.12 12.47 7.77
N ILE A 88 22.14 12.43 6.89
CA ILE A 88 21.94 12.60 5.45
C ILE A 88 21.70 11.23 4.85
N VAL A 89 20.59 11.09 4.14
CA VAL A 89 20.11 9.82 3.59
C VAL A 89 19.85 9.98 2.09
N ASN A 90 20.16 8.93 1.34
CA ASN A 90 19.73 8.85 -0.05
C ASN A 90 18.30 8.30 -0.11
N SER A 91 17.34 9.21 -0.20
CA SER A 91 15.92 8.90 -0.22
C SER A 91 15.51 8.12 -1.48
N PHE A 92 16.23 8.24 -2.59
CA PHE A 92 15.97 7.44 -3.79
C PHE A 92 16.32 5.95 -3.64
N LYS A 93 17.38 5.64 -2.87
CA LYS A 93 17.78 4.25 -2.61
C LYS A 93 16.81 3.57 -1.63
N ILE A 94 16.35 4.32 -0.64
CA ILE A 94 15.55 3.79 0.48
C ILE A 94 14.05 3.81 0.16
N LEU A 95 13.55 4.90 -0.43
CA LEU A 95 12.13 5.08 -0.73
C LEU A 95 11.83 4.80 -2.20
N THR A 96 10.65 4.26 -2.47
CA THR A 96 10.15 4.00 -3.83
C THR A 96 9.58 5.25 -4.52
N ILE A 97 10.33 6.37 -4.52
CA ILE A 97 9.88 7.72 -4.97
C ILE A 97 9.96 7.97 -6.49
N LEU A 98 10.18 6.92 -7.29
CA LEU A 98 10.26 7.04 -8.75
C LEU A 98 8.96 7.58 -9.39
N PRO A 99 7.75 7.20 -8.94
CA PRO A 99 6.52 7.81 -9.45
C PRO A 99 6.47 9.33 -9.27
N GLU A 100 6.89 9.85 -8.12
CA GLU A 100 6.90 11.29 -7.83
C GLU A 100 7.91 12.04 -8.71
N ILE A 101 9.10 11.47 -8.91
CA ILE A 101 10.11 12.04 -9.81
C ILE A 101 9.56 12.12 -11.23
N PHE A 102 8.91 11.05 -11.71
CA PHE A 102 8.30 11.02 -13.03
C PHE A 102 7.18 12.06 -13.17
N LEU A 103 6.32 12.21 -12.15
CA LEU A 103 5.26 13.21 -12.14
C LEU A 103 5.80 14.65 -12.07
N ALA A 104 6.87 14.89 -11.33
CA ALA A 104 7.51 16.21 -11.27
C ALA A 104 8.15 16.58 -12.62
N ILE A 105 8.80 15.60 -13.28
CA ILE A 105 9.32 15.79 -14.64
C ILE A 105 8.17 16.07 -15.60
N SER A 106 7.08 15.29 -15.56
CA SER A 106 5.95 15.48 -16.47
C SER A 106 5.25 16.81 -16.27
N TYR A 107 5.13 17.30 -15.03
CA TYR A 107 4.59 18.63 -14.73
C TYR A 107 5.48 19.74 -15.32
N ARG A 108 6.80 19.68 -15.07
CA ARG A 108 7.77 20.66 -15.62
C ARG A 108 7.83 20.63 -17.15
N THR A 109 7.77 19.45 -17.78
CA THR A 109 7.76 19.33 -19.24
C THR A 109 6.46 19.85 -19.84
N MET A 110 5.32 19.58 -19.22
CA MET A 110 4.03 20.15 -19.65
C MET A 110 4.04 21.67 -19.58
N ARG A 111 4.53 22.23 -18.46
CA ARG A 111 4.67 23.67 -18.26
C ARG A 111 5.55 24.32 -19.34
N THR A 112 6.75 23.78 -19.57
CA THR A 112 7.69 24.30 -20.58
C THR A 112 7.13 24.19 -22.01
N ILE A 113 6.56 23.04 -22.39
CA ILE A 113 5.98 22.85 -23.73
C ILE A 113 4.82 23.83 -23.99
N LEU A 114 3.94 24.05 -23.01
CA LEU A 114 2.79 24.94 -23.18
C LEU A 114 3.20 26.41 -23.28
N ILE A 115 4.18 26.83 -22.48
CA ILE A 115 4.72 28.19 -22.55
C ILE A 115 5.48 28.39 -23.88
N ASP A 116 6.44 27.53 -24.19
CA ASP A 116 7.35 27.75 -25.33
C ASP A 116 6.69 27.51 -26.69
N TYR A 117 5.78 26.54 -26.80
CA TYR A 117 5.19 26.15 -28.09
C TYR A 117 3.81 26.78 -28.33
N PHE A 118 3.00 26.93 -27.29
CA PHE A 118 1.62 27.41 -27.41
C PHE A 118 1.43 28.84 -26.90
N ASN A 119 2.43 29.48 -26.27
CA ASN A 119 2.31 30.78 -25.60
C ASN A 119 1.12 30.82 -24.61
N VAL A 120 0.80 29.68 -24.00
CA VAL A 120 -0.25 29.52 -22.99
C VAL A 120 0.43 29.45 -21.63
N ASP A 121 0.07 30.34 -20.72
CA ASP A 121 0.61 30.30 -19.36
C ASP A 121 -0.13 29.21 -18.60
N PHE A 122 0.48 28.03 -18.51
CA PHE A 122 -0.11 26.85 -17.91
C PHE A 122 -0.61 27.09 -16.47
N ASP A 123 0.07 27.96 -15.73
CA ASP A 123 -0.26 28.23 -14.33
C ASP A 123 -1.46 29.19 -14.21
N GLN A 124 -1.70 30.06 -15.20
CA GLN A 124 -2.81 31.02 -15.17
C GLN A 124 -4.04 30.52 -15.92
N ASP A 125 -3.87 29.91 -17.09
CA ASP A 125 -4.97 29.50 -17.97
C ASP A 125 -5.66 28.21 -17.49
N TRP A 126 -4.93 27.36 -16.76
CA TRP A 126 -5.42 26.06 -16.27
C TRP A 126 -5.61 26.01 -14.76
N ARG A 127 -5.63 27.18 -14.12
CA ARG A 127 -5.92 27.38 -12.70
C ARG A 127 -7.12 28.32 -12.55
N ARG A 128 -8.10 27.93 -11.76
CA ARG A 128 -9.23 28.80 -11.38
C ARG A 128 -9.12 29.08 -9.90
N CYS A 129 -9.02 30.35 -9.53
CA CYS A 129 -8.89 30.76 -8.14
C CYS A 129 -10.20 31.36 -7.62
N TYR A 130 -10.61 30.92 -6.44
CA TYR A 130 -11.74 31.44 -5.68
C TYR A 130 -11.22 32.11 -4.42
N LEU A 131 -11.95 33.13 -3.97
CA LEU A 131 -11.73 33.76 -2.67
C LEU A 131 -12.63 33.04 -1.67
N VAL A 132 -12.03 32.43 -0.66
CA VAL A 132 -12.76 31.78 0.43
C VAL A 132 -12.61 32.66 1.67
N GLU A 133 -13.73 33.03 2.27
CA GLU A 133 -13.76 33.71 3.56
C GLU A 133 -13.59 32.66 4.66
N THR A 134 -12.49 32.70 5.39
CA THR A 134 -12.28 31.94 6.62
C THR A 134 -12.60 32.82 7.82
N ILE A 135 -13.26 32.25 8.82
CA ILE A 135 -13.51 32.91 10.09
C ILE A 135 -12.25 32.68 10.92
N ASP A 136 -11.42 33.70 11.09
CA ASP A 136 -10.35 33.63 12.09
C ASP A 136 -11.02 33.87 13.45
N ASP A 137 -11.11 32.83 14.27
CA ASP A 137 -11.35 32.99 15.69
C ASP A 137 -10.07 33.56 16.33
N ASP A 138 -9.85 34.86 16.19
CA ASP A 138 -8.78 35.57 16.90
C ASP A 138 -9.01 35.40 18.41
N TYR A 139 -8.15 34.58 19.03
CA TYR A 139 -8.16 34.27 20.45
C TYR A 139 -7.77 35.51 21.27
N ASN A 140 -8.67 35.96 22.15
CA ASN A 140 -8.37 36.92 23.20
C ASN A 140 -7.31 36.34 24.15
N ASP A 141 -6.12 36.94 24.15
CA ASP A 141 -5.06 36.65 25.11
C ASP A 141 -5.55 37.01 26.52
N GLY A 142 -5.63 36.02 27.41
CA GLY A 142 -6.05 36.18 28.79
C GLY A 142 -5.02 36.97 29.59
N SER A 143 -5.11 38.30 29.53
CA SER A 143 -4.41 39.23 30.44
C SER A 143 -5.18 40.53 30.58
N GLY A 144 -6.09 40.57 31.54
CA GLY A 144 -6.82 41.79 31.91
C GLY A 144 -7.92 41.51 32.95
N GLY A 145 -7.63 41.76 34.22
CA GLY A 145 -8.61 41.65 35.28
C GLY A 145 -9.61 42.82 35.29
N GLY A 146 -10.80 42.55 35.85
CA GLY A 146 -11.65 43.56 36.48
C GLY A 146 -13.05 43.74 35.89
N GLY A 147 -14.05 43.48 36.73
CA GLY A 147 -15.27 44.30 36.84
C GLY A 147 -16.35 44.10 35.77
N GLY A 148 -17.53 43.65 36.20
CA GLY A 148 -18.68 43.43 35.33
C GLY A 148 -19.22 44.68 34.63
N ASN A 149 -19.83 44.44 33.48
CA ASN A 149 -21.12 44.98 33.06
C ASN A 149 -21.52 44.30 31.75
N GLU A 150 -22.73 43.74 31.73
CA GLU A 150 -23.44 43.38 30.49
C GLU A 150 -23.65 44.64 29.67
N ASN A 151 -23.11 44.71 28.45
CA ASN A 151 -23.64 45.45 27.29
C ASN A 151 -22.75 45.23 26.05
N LEU A 152 -23.37 44.66 25.01
CA LEU A 152 -23.12 44.87 23.57
C LEU A 152 -21.68 45.25 23.14
N ILE A 153 -20.92 44.24 22.69
CA ILE A 153 -19.82 44.44 21.73
C ILE A 153 -19.92 43.32 20.68
N TYR A 154 -20.31 43.69 19.46
CA TYR A 154 -19.98 42.90 18.27
C TYR A 154 -18.46 42.92 18.16
N GLN A 155 -17.78 41.82 18.52
CA GLN A 155 -16.37 41.68 18.20
C GLN A 155 -16.24 41.59 16.68
N ASN A 156 -15.38 42.43 16.12
CA ASN A 156 -14.98 42.35 14.72
C ASN A 156 -14.27 41.00 14.51
N GLU A 157 -14.99 40.01 13.97
CA GLU A 157 -14.37 38.83 13.37
C GLU A 157 -13.51 39.31 12.19
N SER A 158 -12.19 39.22 12.32
CA SER A 158 -11.25 39.43 11.21
C SER A 158 -11.45 38.29 10.22
N LYS A 159 -12.29 38.49 9.21
CA LYS A 159 -12.39 37.53 8.11
C LYS A 159 -11.10 37.57 7.29
N SER A 160 -10.26 36.55 7.40
CA SER A 160 -9.16 36.36 6.45
C SER A 160 -9.74 35.87 5.13
N ILE A 161 -9.34 36.53 4.03
CA ILE A 161 -9.72 36.12 2.69
C ILE A 161 -8.55 35.34 2.12
N ILE A 162 -8.69 34.02 2.02
CA ILE A 162 -7.66 33.14 1.49
C ILE A 162 -8.02 32.79 0.04
N THR A 163 -7.07 32.93 -0.88
CA THR A 163 -7.22 32.51 -2.28
C THR A 163 -6.97 31.01 -2.39
N THR A 164 -8.01 30.22 -2.70
CA THR A 164 -7.89 28.81 -3.05
C THR A 164 -7.96 28.65 -4.55
N CYS A 165 -7.18 27.73 -5.11
CA CYS A 165 -7.15 27.52 -6.55
C CYS A 165 -7.29 26.05 -6.92
N GLU A 166 -8.01 25.79 -8.02
CA GLU A 166 -8.26 24.47 -8.58
C GLU A 166 -7.75 24.37 -10.03
N GLY A 167 -7.58 23.14 -10.50
CA GLY A 167 -7.27 22.87 -11.91
C GLY A 167 -5.89 22.24 -12.11
N ILE A 168 -5.64 21.76 -13.32
CA ILE A 168 -4.44 20.98 -13.66
C ILE A 168 -3.16 21.83 -13.58
N GLY A 169 -3.27 23.16 -13.65
CA GLY A 169 -2.16 24.08 -13.40
C GLY A 169 -1.66 24.04 -11.95
N GLU A 170 -2.52 23.70 -10.97
CA GLU A 170 -2.13 23.55 -9.58
C GLU A 170 -1.36 22.22 -9.37
N PRO A 171 -0.16 22.23 -8.76
CA PRO A 171 0.66 21.01 -8.58
C PRO A 171 -0.09 19.87 -7.89
N PHE A 172 -0.91 20.19 -6.88
CA PHE A 172 -1.70 19.21 -6.11
C PHE A 172 -2.69 18.45 -7.00
N TYR A 173 -3.48 19.18 -7.80
CA TYR A 173 -4.47 18.59 -8.69
C TYR A 173 -3.82 17.82 -9.84
N PHE A 174 -2.71 18.30 -10.40
CA PHE A 174 -1.94 17.55 -11.39
C PHE A 174 -1.50 16.17 -10.87
N TYR A 175 -1.02 16.13 -9.62
CA TYR A 175 -0.61 14.88 -8.97
C TYR A 175 -1.79 13.91 -8.87
N ILE A 176 -2.92 14.37 -8.31
CA ILE A 176 -4.10 13.53 -8.08
C ILE A 176 -4.70 13.03 -9.39
N TYR A 177 -4.89 13.91 -10.37
CA TYR A 177 -5.45 13.51 -11.67
C TYR A 177 -4.57 12.50 -12.40
N SER A 178 -3.26 12.62 -12.29
CA SER A 178 -2.34 11.63 -12.87
C SER A 178 -2.53 10.24 -12.27
N VAL A 179 -2.76 10.15 -10.96
CA VAL A 179 -3.06 8.88 -10.27
C VAL A 179 -4.45 8.35 -10.67
N PHE A 180 -5.45 9.21 -10.83
CA PHE A 180 -6.78 8.81 -11.30
C PHE A 180 -6.76 8.29 -12.73
N VAL A 181 -5.99 8.91 -13.63
CA VAL A 181 -5.77 8.45 -15.01
C VAL A 181 -5.18 7.05 -15.05
N LEU A 182 -4.20 6.76 -14.18
CA LEU A 182 -3.59 5.43 -14.07
C LEU A 182 -4.59 4.40 -13.52
N ASN A 183 -5.34 4.75 -12.49
CA ASN A 183 -6.34 3.87 -11.89
C ASN A 183 -7.60 3.70 -12.76
N GLY A 184 -7.84 4.62 -13.70
CA GLY A 184 -8.78 4.50 -14.81
C GLY A 184 -8.72 3.15 -15.51
N PHE A 185 -7.51 2.60 -15.66
CA PHE A 185 -7.28 1.33 -16.36
C PHE A 185 -7.68 0.09 -15.55
N VAL A 186 -7.85 0.17 -14.22
CA VAL A 186 -8.16 -0.98 -13.35
C VAL A 186 -9.45 -1.71 -13.78
N PRO A 187 -10.64 -1.07 -13.85
CA PRO A 187 -11.85 -1.76 -14.31
C PRO A 187 -11.72 -2.30 -15.73
N VAL A 188 -11.02 -1.59 -16.61
CA VAL A 188 -10.77 -2.03 -17.99
C VAL A 188 -9.98 -3.33 -18.00
N LEU A 189 -8.86 -3.40 -17.27
CA LEU A 189 -8.01 -4.58 -17.18
C LEU A 189 -8.74 -5.76 -16.54
N ILE A 190 -9.53 -5.55 -15.50
CA ILE A 190 -10.37 -6.58 -14.86
C ILE A 190 -11.37 -7.16 -15.88
N GLY A 191 -12.06 -6.32 -16.64
CA GLY A 191 -12.99 -6.79 -17.67
C GLY A 191 -12.28 -7.59 -18.76
N TRP A 192 -11.11 -7.14 -19.22
CA TRP A 192 -10.31 -7.85 -20.22
C TRP A 192 -9.75 -9.18 -19.70
N LEU A 193 -9.37 -9.28 -18.43
CA LEU A 193 -9.00 -10.52 -17.76
C LEU A 193 -10.17 -11.51 -17.77
N ALA A 194 -11.36 -11.07 -17.35
CA ALA A 194 -12.58 -11.88 -17.37
C ALA A 194 -12.95 -12.34 -18.79
N TYR A 195 -12.84 -11.45 -19.79
CA TYR A 195 -13.09 -11.76 -21.20
C TYR A 195 -12.22 -12.92 -21.71
N TYR A 196 -10.91 -12.92 -21.45
CA TYR A 196 -10.02 -13.98 -21.89
C TYR A 196 -10.22 -15.27 -21.10
N LEU A 197 -10.51 -15.17 -19.80
CA LEU A 197 -10.78 -16.31 -18.96
C LEU A 197 -12.10 -17.03 -19.36
N ALA A 198 -13.14 -16.28 -19.70
CA ALA A 198 -14.46 -16.80 -20.09
C ALA A 198 -14.60 -17.16 -21.59
N ASN A 199 -13.49 -17.44 -22.28
CA ASN A 199 -13.46 -17.79 -23.71
C ASN A 199 -14.15 -16.73 -24.59
N GLN A 200 -13.72 -15.48 -24.48
CA GLN A 200 -14.14 -14.35 -25.33
C GLN A 200 -15.61 -13.92 -25.17
N SER A 201 -16.18 -14.07 -23.97
CA SER A 201 -17.54 -13.61 -23.66
C SER A 201 -17.58 -12.10 -23.32
N ILE A 202 -18.45 -11.35 -24.01
CA ILE A 202 -18.67 -9.91 -23.74
C ILE A 202 -19.46 -9.72 -22.45
N CYS A 203 -20.44 -10.58 -22.15
CA CYS A 203 -21.20 -10.53 -20.90
C CYS A 203 -20.29 -10.72 -19.69
N SER A 204 -19.28 -11.60 -19.79
CA SER A 204 -18.26 -11.78 -18.76
C SER A 204 -17.45 -10.50 -18.49
N MET A 205 -17.03 -9.81 -19.56
CA MET A 205 -16.30 -8.54 -19.48
C MET A 205 -17.12 -7.47 -18.74
N LEU A 206 -18.37 -7.28 -19.14
CA LEU A 206 -19.27 -6.30 -18.53
C LEU A 206 -19.60 -6.65 -17.08
N MET A 207 -19.85 -7.93 -16.79
CA MET A 207 -20.13 -8.41 -15.43
C MET A 207 -18.99 -8.05 -14.47
N ALA A 208 -17.75 -8.35 -14.84
CA ALA A 208 -16.59 -8.06 -14.00
C ALA A 208 -16.37 -6.56 -13.80
N MET A 209 -16.56 -5.75 -14.84
CA MET A 209 -16.46 -4.29 -14.77
C MET A 209 -17.52 -3.69 -13.83
N ILE A 210 -18.78 -4.11 -13.98
CA ILE A 210 -19.89 -3.62 -13.16
C ILE A 210 -19.72 -4.06 -11.70
N MET A 211 -19.31 -5.31 -11.47
CA MET A 211 -19.04 -5.81 -10.12
C MET A 211 -17.91 -5.07 -9.41
N PHE A 212 -16.90 -4.65 -10.15
CA PHE A 212 -15.85 -3.80 -9.62
C PHE A 212 -16.39 -2.40 -9.27
N LEU A 213 -17.17 -1.76 -10.16
CA LEU A 213 -17.73 -0.43 -9.92
C LEU A 213 -18.61 -0.37 -8.66
N PHE A 214 -19.52 -1.35 -8.47
CA PHE A 214 -20.36 -1.40 -7.27
C PHE A 214 -19.59 -1.67 -5.97
N ASN A 215 -18.42 -2.31 -6.05
CA ASN A 215 -17.56 -2.60 -4.91
C ASN A 215 -16.27 -1.75 -4.91
N GLN A 216 -16.27 -0.58 -5.55
CA GLN A 216 -15.05 0.23 -5.71
C GLN A 216 -14.43 0.62 -4.37
N THR A 217 -15.25 0.96 -3.37
CA THR A 217 -14.82 1.30 -2.00
C THR A 217 -14.06 0.16 -1.31
N GLU A 218 -14.37 -1.10 -1.61
CA GLU A 218 -13.69 -2.26 -1.00
C GLU A 218 -12.52 -2.76 -1.86
N SER A 219 -12.52 -2.44 -3.15
CA SER A 219 -11.56 -2.96 -4.14
C SER A 219 -10.44 -1.99 -4.48
N SER A 220 -10.58 -0.71 -4.14
CA SER A 220 -9.57 0.32 -4.35
C SER A 220 -9.58 1.34 -3.20
N ARG A 221 -8.43 1.99 -2.97
CA ARG A 221 -8.26 3.05 -1.96
C ARG A 221 -7.96 4.42 -2.57
N VAL A 222 -7.96 4.49 -3.89
CA VAL A 222 -7.49 5.66 -4.64
C VAL A 222 -8.22 6.93 -4.23
N GLN A 223 -9.47 6.83 -3.78
CA GLN A 223 -10.23 7.99 -3.31
C GLN A 223 -9.82 8.51 -1.92
N TRP A 224 -9.25 7.68 -1.03
CA TRP A 224 -8.90 8.12 0.33
C TRP A 224 -7.41 8.32 0.54
N SER A 225 -6.60 7.66 -0.29
CA SER A 225 -5.17 7.52 -0.03
C SER A 225 -4.38 7.51 -1.33
N ILE A 226 -4.36 8.66 -2.00
CA ILE A 226 -3.95 8.81 -3.41
C ILE A 226 -2.49 8.40 -3.64
N SER A 227 -1.55 8.91 -2.83
CA SER A 227 -0.11 8.75 -3.04
C SER A 227 0.46 7.40 -2.60
N LEU A 228 -0.37 6.46 -2.12
CA LEU A 228 0.09 5.13 -1.74
C LEU A 228 0.63 4.33 -2.93
N ARG A 229 1.70 3.55 -2.67
CA ARG A 229 2.42 2.77 -3.68
C ARG A 229 1.57 1.73 -4.38
N GLU A 230 0.60 1.14 -3.68
CA GLU A 230 -0.36 0.20 -4.27
C GLU A 230 -1.16 0.83 -5.42
N ASN A 231 -1.48 2.13 -5.38
CA ASN A 231 -2.25 2.79 -6.43
C ASN A 231 -1.46 2.95 -7.74
N PHE A 232 -0.13 2.92 -7.67
CA PHE A 232 0.75 2.91 -8.84
C PHE A 232 1.10 1.49 -9.29
N GLY A 233 1.42 0.61 -8.35
CA GLY A 233 1.86 -0.75 -8.64
C GLY A 233 0.74 -1.71 -9.05
N TYR A 234 -0.47 -1.56 -8.49
CA TYR A 234 -1.58 -2.49 -8.73
C TYR A 234 -2.14 -2.45 -10.17
N PRO A 235 -2.36 -1.29 -10.81
CA PRO A 235 -2.75 -1.24 -12.22
C PRO A 235 -1.73 -1.93 -13.14
N LEU A 236 -0.42 -1.73 -12.88
CA LEU A 236 0.67 -2.39 -13.62
C LEU A 236 0.66 -3.91 -13.42
N PHE A 237 0.38 -4.36 -12.19
CA PHE A 237 0.20 -5.78 -11.89
C PHE A 237 -0.96 -6.41 -12.67
N LEU A 238 -2.13 -5.77 -12.72
CA LEU A 238 -3.26 -6.25 -13.52
C LEU A 238 -2.93 -6.28 -15.01
N PHE A 239 -2.17 -5.30 -15.50
CA PHE A 239 -1.75 -5.28 -16.90
C PHE A 239 -0.74 -6.39 -17.23
N HIS A 240 0.18 -6.67 -16.30
CA HIS A 240 1.05 -7.84 -16.36
C HIS A 240 0.24 -9.15 -16.38
N GLN A 241 -0.72 -9.32 -15.46
CA GLN A 241 -1.62 -10.48 -15.45
C GLN A 241 -2.38 -10.64 -16.76
N PHE A 242 -2.89 -9.53 -17.32
CA PHE A 242 -3.59 -9.52 -18.60
C PHE A 242 -2.70 -10.01 -19.73
N CYS A 243 -1.47 -9.50 -19.85
CA CYS A 243 -0.51 -9.93 -20.86
C CYS A 243 -0.20 -11.43 -20.74
N LEU A 244 -0.06 -11.92 -19.49
CA LEU A 244 0.23 -13.31 -19.21
C LEU A 244 -0.94 -14.24 -19.60
N ILE A 245 -2.17 -13.92 -19.18
CA ILE A 245 -3.35 -14.73 -19.52
C ILE A 245 -3.61 -14.69 -21.03
N ARG A 246 -3.47 -13.52 -21.67
CA ARG A 246 -3.60 -13.40 -23.13
C ARG A 246 -2.57 -14.28 -23.85
N TYR A 247 -1.33 -14.32 -23.37
CA TYR A 247 -0.30 -15.17 -23.93
C TYR A 247 -0.65 -16.65 -23.80
N LEU A 248 -1.01 -17.09 -22.59
CA LEU A 248 -1.43 -18.48 -22.33
C LEU A 248 -2.60 -18.86 -23.23
N TYR A 249 -3.61 -17.98 -23.35
CA TYR A 249 -4.78 -18.18 -24.21
C TYR A 249 -4.40 -18.30 -25.70
N CYS A 250 -3.59 -17.39 -26.24
CA CYS A 250 -3.16 -17.41 -27.65
C CYS A 250 -2.25 -18.60 -27.97
N GLY A 251 -1.40 -19.02 -27.04
CA GLY A 251 -0.55 -20.21 -27.19
C GLY A 251 -1.36 -21.49 -27.39
N ARG A 252 -2.57 -21.58 -26.81
CA ARG A 252 -3.48 -22.73 -27.00
C ARG A 252 -4.08 -22.82 -28.40
N MET A 253 -4.36 -21.69 -29.02
CA MET A 253 -5.08 -21.64 -30.30
C MET A 253 -4.20 -22.08 -31.48
N LYS A 254 -2.87 -21.99 -31.36
CA LYS A 254 -1.93 -22.43 -32.41
C LYS A 254 -1.59 -23.91 -32.23
N LYS A 255 -2.44 -24.79 -32.78
CA LYS A 255 -2.27 -26.25 -32.71
C LYS A 255 -1.25 -26.85 -33.70
N SER A 256 -0.35 -26.06 -34.30
CA SER A 256 0.56 -26.55 -35.36
C SER A 256 2.01 -26.11 -35.14
N SER A 257 2.88 -27.12 -34.91
CA SER A 257 4.35 -27.29 -35.13
C SER A 257 5.37 -26.13 -35.02
N SER A 258 4.97 -24.87 -34.95
CA SER A 258 5.86 -23.74 -34.67
C SER A 258 5.94 -23.54 -33.16
N SER A 259 7.09 -23.84 -32.56
CA SER A 259 7.43 -23.53 -31.17
C SER A 259 6.87 -22.15 -30.78
N SER A 260 5.90 -22.13 -29.86
CA SER A 260 5.35 -20.91 -29.28
C SER A 260 6.36 -20.32 -28.30
N SER A 261 7.49 -19.87 -28.80
CA SER A 261 8.45 -19.05 -28.07
C SER A 261 7.83 -17.67 -27.87
N ILE A 262 7.96 -17.11 -26.67
CA ILE A 262 7.52 -15.74 -26.38
C ILE A 262 8.20 -14.82 -27.39
N ASN A 263 7.44 -14.06 -28.19
CA ASN A 263 8.02 -13.13 -29.14
C ASN A 263 8.90 -12.10 -28.42
N ASN A 264 9.99 -11.63 -29.04
CA ASN A 264 10.89 -10.63 -28.42
C ASN A 264 10.14 -9.34 -27.98
N LYS A 265 9.08 -8.95 -28.71
CA LYS A 265 8.21 -7.83 -28.30
C LYS A 265 7.43 -8.12 -27.02
N GLN A 266 6.95 -9.34 -26.84
CA GLN A 266 6.20 -9.75 -25.65
C GLN A 266 7.13 -9.94 -24.45
N THR A 267 8.35 -10.47 -24.65
CA THR A 267 9.35 -10.56 -23.58
C THR A 267 9.73 -9.17 -23.08
N PHE A 268 9.95 -8.23 -24.00
CA PHE A 268 10.28 -6.85 -23.64
C PHE A 268 9.12 -6.16 -22.90
N CYS A 269 7.88 -6.35 -23.36
CA CYS A 269 6.71 -5.82 -22.67
C CYS A 269 6.58 -6.37 -21.23
N LEU A 270 6.70 -7.70 -21.05
CA LEU A 270 6.66 -8.31 -19.72
C LEU A 270 7.81 -7.84 -18.82
N LEU A 271 9.02 -7.72 -19.36
CA LEU A 271 10.19 -7.19 -18.65
C LEU A 271 9.91 -5.77 -18.14
N LEU A 272 9.47 -4.88 -19.03
CA LEU A 272 9.18 -3.48 -18.69
C LEU A 272 8.09 -3.37 -17.62
N LEU A 273 7.02 -4.17 -17.73
CA LEU A 273 5.93 -4.17 -16.75
C LEU A 273 6.38 -4.66 -15.37
N ILE A 274 7.16 -5.74 -15.30
CA ILE A 274 7.66 -6.26 -14.02
C ILE A 274 8.63 -5.25 -13.39
N VAL A 275 9.53 -4.65 -14.18
CA VAL A 275 10.50 -3.66 -13.68
C VAL A 275 9.79 -2.43 -13.15
N THR A 276 8.88 -1.83 -13.93
CA THR A 276 8.12 -0.64 -13.50
C THR A 276 7.23 -0.95 -12.29
N GLN A 277 6.59 -2.11 -12.23
CA GLN A 277 5.82 -2.55 -11.07
C GLN A 277 6.69 -2.65 -9.80
N LEU A 278 7.88 -3.24 -9.88
CA LEU A 278 8.80 -3.36 -8.75
C LEU A 278 9.38 -2.00 -8.32
N LEU A 279 9.60 -1.08 -9.27
CA LEU A 279 10.06 0.29 -8.99
C LEU A 279 8.98 1.15 -8.30
N CYS A 280 7.72 1.04 -8.76
CA CYS A 280 6.60 1.76 -8.17
C CYS A 280 6.15 1.18 -6.82
N TRP A 281 6.34 -0.13 -6.61
CA TRP A 281 5.88 -0.81 -5.41
C TRP A 281 6.78 -1.99 -5.03
N GLN A 282 7.67 -1.78 -4.06
CA GLN A 282 8.64 -2.80 -3.61
C GLN A 282 7.99 -4.08 -3.03
N PHE A 283 6.87 -3.93 -2.32
CA PHE A 283 6.11 -5.05 -1.75
C PHE A 283 5.42 -5.90 -2.83
N SER A 284 5.39 -5.44 -4.07
CA SER A 284 4.84 -6.21 -5.17
C SER A 284 5.62 -7.51 -5.43
N SER A 285 6.86 -7.62 -4.95
CA SER A 285 7.63 -8.87 -4.91
C SER A 285 6.88 -10.03 -4.23
N PHE A 286 6.13 -9.79 -3.16
CA PHE A 286 5.31 -10.81 -2.49
C PHE A 286 4.10 -11.25 -3.35
N ILE A 287 3.49 -10.31 -4.06
CA ILE A 287 2.36 -10.58 -4.96
C ILE A 287 2.84 -11.38 -6.18
N LEU A 288 4.01 -11.01 -6.72
CA LEU A 288 4.66 -11.73 -7.82
C LEU A 288 5.14 -13.13 -7.41
N LEU A 289 5.55 -13.33 -6.14
CA LEU A 289 5.81 -14.67 -5.60
C LEU A 289 4.57 -15.55 -5.67
N ILE A 290 3.42 -15.05 -5.21
CA ILE A 290 2.17 -15.83 -5.28
C ILE A 290 1.77 -16.11 -6.72
N GLN A 291 1.87 -15.11 -7.61
CA GLN A 291 1.60 -15.32 -9.04
C GLN A 291 2.51 -16.37 -9.67
N THR A 292 3.82 -16.31 -9.44
CA THR A 292 4.79 -17.27 -9.99
C THR A 292 4.61 -18.67 -9.40
N LEU A 293 4.29 -18.78 -8.11
CA LEU A 293 3.97 -20.05 -7.45
C LEU A 293 2.67 -20.67 -8.01
N CYS A 294 1.60 -19.89 -8.14
CA CYS A 294 0.35 -20.36 -8.76
C CYS A 294 0.56 -20.78 -10.21
N LEU A 295 1.43 -20.10 -10.98
CA LEU A 295 1.76 -20.48 -12.35
C LEU A 295 2.54 -21.78 -12.41
N TYR A 296 3.55 -21.96 -11.57
CA TYR A 296 4.29 -23.23 -11.48
C TYR A 296 3.36 -24.41 -11.14
N LEU A 297 2.49 -24.22 -10.13
CA LEU A 297 1.56 -25.26 -9.70
C LEU A 297 0.55 -25.63 -10.79
N SER A 298 -0.03 -24.64 -11.47
CA SER A 298 -1.10 -24.84 -12.46
C SER A 298 -0.62 -25.28 -13.85
N VAL A 299 0.55 -24.82 -14.29
CA VAL A 299 1.06 -25.04 -15.65
C VAL A 299 1.96 -26.27 -15.74
N GLU A 300 2.74 -26.56 -14.70
CA GLU A 300 3.74 -27.64 -14.72
C GLU A 300 3.40 -28.77 -13.75
N LEU A 301 3.27 -28.48 -12.45
CA LEU A 301 3.15 -29.52 -11.43
C LEU A 301 1.87 -30.35 -11.56
N LEU A 302 0.70 -29.69 -11.53
CA LEU A 302 -0.59 -30.39 -11.54
C LEU A 302 -0.82 -31.17 -12.85
N PRO A 303 -0.57 -30.60 -14.04
CA PRO A 303 -0.75 -31.33 -15.29
C PRO A 303 0.17 -32.54 -15.42
N ASN A 304 1.43 -32.46 -14.97
CA ASN A 304 2.37 -33.57 -15.06
C ASN A 304 2.11 -34.67 -14.01
N ILE A 305 1.49 -34.34 -12.88
CA ILE A 305 1.00 -35.35 -11.91
C ILE A 305 -0.17 -36.14 -12.51
N ILE A 306 -1.01 -35.46 -13.29
CA ILE A 306 -2.30 -35.98 -13.75
C ILE A 306 -2.19 -36.68 -15.12
N ASN A 307 -1.47 -36.13 -16.10
CA ASN A 307 -1.37 -36.65 -17.47
C ASN A 307 0.08 -36.57 -18.00
N ASP A 308 0.70 -37.73 -18.25
CA ASP A 308 2.14 -37.84 -18.55
C ASP A 308 2.57 -37.32 -19.94
N ASP A 309 1.68 -37.08 -20.91
CA ASP A 309 2.10 -37.16 -22.32
C ASP A 309 2.29 -35.87 -23.15
N LYS A 310 1.77 -34.67 -22.84
CA LYS A 310 1.73 -33.56 -23.85
C LYS A 310 2.23 -32.15 -23.48
N ASN A 311 2.93 -31.92 -22.37
CA ASN A 311 3.16 -30.54 -21.86
C ASN A 311 4.55 -29.90 -22.09
N VAL A 312 5.42 -30.48 -22.94
CA VAL A 312 6.82 -29.99 -23.14
C VAL A 312 6.89 -28.52 -23.62
N SER A 313 5.88 -28.02 -24.34
CA SER A 313 5.84 -26.63 -24.80
C SER A 313 5.63 -25.60 -23.66
N MET A 314 4.91 -25.99 -22.60
CA MET A 314 4.55 -25.09 -21.50
C MET A 314 5.68 -24.93 -20.47
N GLU A 315 6.51 -25.95 -20.30
CA GLU A 315 7.70 -25.86 -19.45
C GLU A 315 8.71 -24.83 -19.99
N LYS A 316 8.98 -24.85 -21.30
CA LYS A 316 9.86 -23.86 -21.95
C LYS A 316 9.32 -22.44 -21.81
N PHE A 317 8.00 -22.27 -21.81
CA PHE A 317 7.38 -20.97 -21.53
C PHE A 317 7.67 -20.54 -20.09
N LEU A 318 7.46 -21.41 -19.10
CA LEU A 318 7.66 -21.07 -17.70
C LEU A 318 9.13 -20.74 -17.40
N GLN A 319 10.08 -21.52 -17.94
CA GLN A 319 11.51 -21.20 -17.88
C GLN A 319 11.84 -19.83 -18.44
N LYS A 320 11.33 -19.51 -19.65
CA LYS A 320 11.56 -18.19 -20.28
C LYS A 320 10.93 -17.06 -19.48
N TYR A 321 9.73 -17.26 -18.96
CA TYR A 321 9.07 -16.29 -18.08
C TYR A 321 9.89 -16.05 -16.81
N PHE A 322 10.36 -17.09 -16.13
CA PHE A 322 11.18 -16.95 -14.92
C PHE A 322 12.55 -16.31 -15.21
N LEU A 323 13.15 -16.54 -16.36
CA LEU A 323 14.34 -15.81 -16.80
C LEU A 323 14.08 -14.30 -16.95
N ILE A 324 12.92 -13.91 -17.51
CA ILE A 324 12.50 -12.50 -17.59
C ILE A 324 12.34 -11.91 -16.19
N ASN A 325 11.80 -12.67 -15.23
CA ASN A 325 11.64 -12.21 -13.85
C ASN A 325 13.01 -11.99 -13.17
N ILE A 326 14.00 -12.87 -13.34
CA ILE A 326 15.37 -12.62 -12.84
C ILE A 326 15.98 -11.37 -13.48
N ALA A 327 15.87 -11.24 -14.80
CA ALA A 327 16.37 -10.05 -15.50
C ALA A 327 15.70 -8.76 -14.98
N ALA A 328 14.39 -8.81 -14.68
CA ALA A 328 13.65 -7.69 -14.11
C ALA A 328 14.16 -7.31 -12.71
N ILE A 329 14.38 -8.29 -11.83
CA ILE A 329 14.91 -8.06 -10.47
C ILE A 329 16.31 -7.43 -10.55
N LEU A 330 17.19 -7.97 -11.40
CA LEU A 330 18.53 -7.42 -11.59
C LEU A 330 18.46 -5.98 -12.11
N LEU A 331 17.63 -5.72 -13.14
CA LEU A 331 17.48 -4.38 -13.69
C LEU A 331 16.90 -3.40 -12.66
N GLN A 332 15.91 -3.80 -11.86
CA GLN A 332 15.37 -2.96 -10.79
C GLN A 332 16.43 -2.67 -9.72
N SER A 333 17.24 -3.65 -9.32
CA SER A 333 18.33 -3.42 -8.36
C SER A 333 19.39 -2.44 -8.89
N MET A 334 19.69 -2.48 -10.19
CA MET A 334 20.59 -1.51 -10.84
C MET A 334 19.98 -0.11 -10.88
N LEU A 335 18.69 0.00 -11.23
CA LEU A 335 17.98 1.28 -11.32
C LEU A 335 17.78 1.95 -9.96
N GLN A 336 17.68 1.20 -8.86
CA GLN A 336 17.58 1.74 -7.49
C GLN A 336 18.93 1.85 -6.76
N LEU A 337 20.03 2.08 -7.50
CA LEU A 337 21.37 2.30 -6.94
C LEU A 337 21.81 1.17 -5.97
N GLY A 338 21.50 -0.08 -6.32
CA GLY A 338 21.92 -1.26 -5.57
C GLY A 338 21.04 -1.60 -4.36
N ASN A 339 19.76 -1.22 -4.34
CA ASN A 339 18.84 -1.69 -3.29
C ASN A 339 18.71 -3.22 -3.32
N LEU A 340 19.06 -3.86 -2.19
CA LEU A 340 19.09 -5.32 -2.04
C LEU A 340 17.75 -5.93 -1.61
N PHE A 341 16.73 -5.12 -1.34
CA PHE A 341 15.43 -5.58 -0.83
C PHE A 341 14.81 -6.69 -1.65
N VAL A 342 14.69 -6.49 -2.96
CA VAL A 342 14.06 -7.47 -3.86
C VAL A 342 14.98 -8.67 -4.09
N LEU A 343 16.31 -8.49 -4.08
CA LEU A 343 17.28 -9.59 -4.23
C LEU A 343 17.27 -10.54 -3.03
N ARG A 344 16.99 -10.03 -1.83
CA ARG A 344 16.87 -10.82 -0.60
C ARG A 344 15.45 -11.37 -0.36
N SER A 345 14.50 -11.02 -1.23
CA SER A 345 13.09 -11.44 -1.08
C SER A 345 12.87 -12.93 -1.36
N PRO A 346 11.82 -13.56 -0.78
CA PRO A 346 11.47 -14.95 -1.06
C PRO A 346 11.10 -15.19 -2.54
N TYR A 347 10.71 -14.14 -3.25
CA TYR A 347 10.43 -14.15 -4.68
C TYR A 347 11.67 -14.50 -5.51
N PHE A 348 12.80 -13.83 -5.27
CA PHE A 348 14.06 -14.14 -5.94
C PHE A 348 14.52 -15.56 -5.61
N LEU A 349 14.40 -15.97 -4.34
CA LEU A 349 14.79 -17.29 -3.88
C LEU A 349 13.98 -18.43 -4.52
N PHE A 350 12.67 -18.23 -4.72
CA PHE A 350 11.81 -19.19 -5.43
C PHE A 350 12.17 -19.29 -6.93
N ILE A 351 12.36 -18.16 -7.61
CA ILE A 351 12.64 -18.18 -9.05
C ILE A 351 14.02 -18.77 -9.35
N SER A 352 15.04 -18.35 -8.59
CA SER A 352 16.40 -18.87 -8.73
C SER A 352 16.47 -20.38 -8.47
N SER A 353 15.83 -20.86 -7.39
CA SER A 353 15.75 -22.29 -7.07
C SER A 353 15.06 -23.10 -8.17
N TYR A 354 13.96 -22.59 -8.75
CA TYR A 354 13.30 -23.23 -9.89
C TYR A 354 14.24 -23.38 -11.09
N LEU A 355 14.94 -22.31 -11.49
CA LEU A 355 15.81 -22.36 -12.67
C LEU A 355 16.99 -23.31 -12.44
N SER A 356 17.59 -23.30 -11.25
CA SER A 356 18.64 -24.26 -10.88
C SER A 356 18.13 -25.70 -10.86
N ALA A 357 16.94 -25.95 -10.32
CA ALA A 357 16.33 -27.28 -10.29
C ALA A 357 16.02 -27.78 -11.72
N SER A 358 15.57 -26.87 -12.59
CA SER A 358 15.33 -27.19 -14.01
C SER A 358 16.62 -27.53 -14.76
N LEU A 359 17.72 -26.85 -14.45
CA LEU A 359 19.03 -27.13 -15.04
C LEU A 359 19.57 -28.47 -14.53
N LEU A 360 19.51 -28.73 -13.22
CA LEU A 360 19.90 -30.02 -12.62
C LEU A 360 19.11 -31.19 -13.21
N LEU A 361 17.79 -31.03 -13.36
CA LEU A 361 16.95 -32.05 -13.98
C LEU A 361 17.38 -32.32 -15.42
N SER A 362 17.64 -31.26 -16.21
CA SER A 362 18.14 -31.40 -17.59
C SER A 362 19.48 -32.14 -17.66
N MET A 363 20.39 -31.89 -16.71
CA MET A 363 21.69 -32.57 -16.65
C MET A 363 21.50 -34.07 -16.34
N ILE A 364 20.64 -34.41 -15.38
CA ILE A 364 20.33 -35.80 -15.01
C ILE A 364 19.69 -36.56 -16.18
N THR A 365 18.73 -35.93 -16.88
CA THR A 365 18.09 -36.56 -18.04
C THR A 365 19.05 -36.75 -19.22
N ASN A 366 20.03 -35.85 -19.40
CA ASN A 366 21.06 -36.02 -20.41
C ASN A 366 22.08 -37.12 -20.04
N PHE A 367 22.34 -37.30 -18.74
CA PHE A 367 23.26 -38.31 -18.24
C PHE A 367 22.68 -39.74 -18.27
N PHE A 368 21.37 -39.88 -18.06
CA PHE A 368 20.63 -41.15 -18.20
C PHE A 368 19.74 -41.10 -19.46
N PRO A 369 20.31 -41.30 -20.67
CA PRO A 369 19.56 -41.21 -21.90
C PRO A 369 18.44 -42.26 -21.98
N SER A 370 17.36 -41.92 -22.65
CA SER A 370 16.07 -42.63 -22.72
C SER A 370 16.12 -44.06 -23.29
N SER A 371 17.30 -44.56 -23.70
CA SER A 371 17.51 -45.92 -24.17
C SER A 371 17.66 -46.94 -23.03
N SER A 372 17.72 -46.51 -21.77
CA SER A 372 17.69 -47.41 -20.62
C SER A 372 16.25 -47.80 -20.23
N PRO A 373 16.01 -49.03 -19.72
CA PRO A 373 14.70 -49.47 -19.21
C PRO A 373 14.22 -48.69 -17.96
N THR A 374 15.02 -47.72 -17.50
CA THR A 374 14.77 -46.85 -16.33
C THR A 374 14.39 -45.41 -16.72
N SER A 375 13.82 -45.19 -17.91
CA SER A 375 13.38 -43.84 -18.31
C SER A 375 12.34 -43.29 -17.31
N MET A 376 12.62 -42.11 -16.75
CA MET A 376 11.74 -41.50 -15.76
C MET A 376 10.48 -40.93 -16.42
N THR A 377 9.30 -41.30 -15.91
CA THR A 377 8.03 -40.69 -16.33
C THR A 377 8.02 -39.19 -16.01
N LYS A 378 7.25 -38.38 -16.75
CA LYS A 378 7.16 -36.92 -16.51
C LYS A 378 6.65 -36.62 -15.11
N ARG A 379 5.77 -37.46 -14.57
CA ARG A 379 5.36 -37.44 -13.16
C ARG A 379 6.54 -37.57 -12.20
N LYS A 380 7.43 -38.55 -12.40
CA LYS A 380 8.64 -38.72 -11.56
C LYS A 380 9.59 -37.53 -11.71
N GLN A 381 9.77 -37.02 -12.93
CA GLN A 381 10.58 -35.82 -13.19
C GLN A 381 10.06 -34.58 -12.45
N SER A 382 8.74 -34.37 -12.45
CA SER A 382 8.11 -33.23 -11.76
C SER A 382 8.22 -33.33 -10.24
N PHE A 383 8.07 -34.53 -9.69
CA PHE A 383 8.31 -34.79 -8.26
C PHE A 383 9.78 -34.54 -7.87
N LEU A 384 10.73 -35.03 -8.68
CA LEU A 384 12.15 -34.82 -8.44
C LEU A 384 12.51 -33.32 -8.52
N LYS A 385 11.97 -32.59 -9.49
CA LYS A 385 12.16 -31.15 -9.63
C LYS A 385 11.63 -30.40 -8.41
N LEU A 386 10.43 -30.74 -7.91
CA LEU A 386 9.87 -30.16 -6.69
C LEU A 386 10.79 -30.38 -5.48
N MET A 387 11.35 -31.59 -5.33
CA MET A 387 12.30 -31.88 -4.26
C MET A 387 13.57 -31.04 -4.39
N PHE A 388 14.12 -30.90 -5.60
CA PHE A 388 15.26 -30.01 -5.84
C PHE A 388 14.96 -28.54 -5.54
N ILE A 389 13.76 -28.05 -5.90
CA ILE A 389 13.36 -26.67 -5.56
C ILE A 389 13.41 -26.49 -4.04
N ILE A 390 12.76 -27.38 -3.28
CA ILE A 390 12.70 -27.29 -1.82
C ILE A 390 14.10 -27.37 -1.20
N THR A 391 14.93 -28.32 -1.63
CA THR A 391 16.29 -28.46 -1.07
C THR A 391 17.17 -27.27 -1.40
N ILE A 392 17.14 -26.76 -2.65
CA ILE A 392 17.91 -25.59 -3.05
C ILE A 392 17.42 -24.34 -2.31
N MET A 393 16.11 -24.17 -2.10
CA MET A 393 15.58 -23.08 -1.29
C MET A 393 16.12 -23.13 0.14
N ILE A 394 16.10 -24.30 0.78
CA ILE A 394 16.65 -24.49 2.14
C ILE A 394 18.15 -24.18 2.17
N TRP A 395 18.91 -24.71 1.20
CA TRP A 395 20.34 -24.43 1.08
C TRP A 395 20.64 -22.94 0.88
N ASN A 396 19.88 -22.25 0.01
CA ASN A 396 20.03 -20.81 -0.20
C ASN A 396 19.76 -20.01 1.07
N VAL A 397 18.77 -20.41 1.88
CA VAL A 397 18.53 -19.78 3.19
C VAL A 397 19.71 -20.02 4.15
N ILE A 398 20.24 -21.24 4.23
CA ILE A 398 21.39 -21.57 5.08
C ILE A 398 22.63 -20.77 4.65
N ILE A 399 22.92 -20.74 3.34
CA ILE A 399 24.05 -20.00 2.77
C ILE A 399 23.90 -18.50 3.04
N SER A 400 22.70 -17.94 2.85
CA SER A 400 22.45 -16.52 3.13
C SER A 400 22.77 -16.17 4.58
N LYS A 401 22.30 -16.97 5.55
CA LYS A 401 22.62 -16.80 6.97
C LYS A 401 24.12 -16.93 7.27
N TYR A 402 24.79 -17.90 6.64
CA TYR A 402 26.23 -18.12 6.84
C TYR A 402 27.09 -16.99 6.27
N LEU A 403 26.76 -16.49 5.07
CA LEU A 403 27.47 -15.36 4.44
C LEU A 403 27.26 -14.06 5.21
N GLN A 404 26.09 -13.86 5.81
CA GLN A 404 25.75 -12.66 6.58
C GLN A 404 26.39 -12.63 7.96
N SER A 405 26.65 -13.80 8.57
CA SER A 405 27.31 -13.94 9.87
C SER A 405 28.72 -13.33 9.93
N LYS A 406 29.34 -12.99 8.79
CA LYS A 406 30.72 -12.50 8.74
C LYS A 406 30.87 -10.99 8.60
N ASN A 407 29.87 -10.26 8.09
CA ASN A 407 30.05 -8.84 7.76
C ASN A 407 28.95 -7.86 8.20
N ASP A 408 27.69 -8.24 8.46
CA ASP A 408 26.64 -7.24 8.81
C ASP A 408 25.50 -7.87 9.64
N GLU A 409 25.59 -7.84 10.98
CA GLU A 409 24.46 -8.18 11.87
C GLU A 409 23.26 -7.22 11.66
N GLU A 410 23.52 -5.98 11.23
CA GLU A 410 22.53 -4.91 11.03
C GLU A 410 21.54 -5.18 9.88
N SER A 411 21.95 -5.95 8.86
CA SER A 411 21.15 -6.11 7.62
C SER A 411 20.17 -7.30 7.64
N ASN A 412 20.25 -8.16 8.66
CA ASN A 412 19.33 -9.29 8.86
C ASN A 412 18.01 -8.88 9.52
N GLU A 413 18.02 -7.77 10.26
CA GLU A 413 16.84 -7.29 10.98
C GLU A 413 15.85 -6.55 10.08
N GLU A 414 16.25 -6.10 8.88
CA GLU A 414 15.39 -5.42 7.91
C GLU A 414 14.25 -6.33 7.39
N TYR A 415 14.51 -7.62 7.18
CA TYR A 415 13.55 -8.59 6.62
C TYR A 415 12.81 -9.41 7.68
N SER A 416 13.39 -9.53 8.87
CA SER A 416 12.76 -10.26 9.97
C SER A 416 11.43 -9.61 10.36
N HIS A 417 11.30 -8.30 10.21
CA HIS A 417 10.12 -7.55 10.67
C HIS A 417 8.78 -7.97 10.03
N ILE A 418 8.72 -8.20 8.71
CA ILE A 418 7.47 -8.65 8.06
C ILE A 418 7.11 -10.06 8.51
N TRP A 419 8.12 -10.94 8.60
CA TRP A 419 7.92 -12.30 9.09
C TRP A 419 7.54 -12.32 10.57
N THR A 420 8.12 -11.46 11.41
CA THR A 420 7.75 -11.34 12.82
C THR A 420 6.33 -10.79 12.95
N ILE A 421 5.90 -9.83 12.11
CA ILE A 421 4.50 -9.39 12.08
C ILE A 421 3.58 -10.56 11.72
N LEU A 422 3.88 -11.32 10.66
CA LEU A 422 3.05 -12.47 10.27
C LEU A 422 3.02 -13.56 11.34
N MET A 423 4.17 -13.89 11.93
CA MET A 423 4.27 -14.91 12.97
C MET A 423 3.67 -14.45 14.29
N SER A 424 3.73 -13.17 14.62
CA SER A 424 3.10 -12.60 15.83
C SER A 424 1.59 -12.73 15.83
N LYS A 425 0.95 -12.78 14.65
CA LYS A 425 -0.47 -13.10 14.51
C LYS A 425 -0.83 -14.54 14.86
N PHE A 426 0.05 -15.50 14.61
CA PHE A 426 -0.20 -16.93 14.90
C PHE A 426 0.36 -17.38 16.25
N PHE A 427 1.52 -16.83 16.63
CA PHE A 427 2.29 -17.20 17.82
C PHE A 427 2.63 -15.93 18.62
N PRO A 428 1.62 -15.29 19.25
CA PRO A 428 1.79 -14.01 19.91
C PRO A 428 2.82 -14.05 21.04
N GLU A 429 2.87 -15.13 21.82
CA GLU A 429 3.77 -15.24 22.98
C GLU A 429 5.27 -15.18 22.62
N LYS A 430 5.65 -15.56 21.39
CA LYS A 430 7.07 -15.67 20.99
C LYS A 430 7.57 -14.51 20.13
N TYR A 431 6.69 -13.89 19.34
CA TYR A 431 7.07 -12.91 18.30
C TYR A 431 6.49 -11.50 18.51
N ASN A 432 5.69 -11.30 19.56
CA ASN A 432 5.22 -9.97 19.92
C ASN A 432 6.38 -9.14 20.49
N ASN A 433 6.74 -8.06 19.81
CA ASN A 433 7.69 -7.04 20.27
C ASN A 433 6.99 -5.67 20.11
N PHE A 434 7.57 -4.61 20.68
CA PHE A 434 7.12 -3.22 20.47
C PHE A 434 6.79 -2.92 18.98
N HIS A 435 7.72 -3.25 18.08
CA HIS A 435 7.55 -3.05 16.64
C HIS A 435 6.32 -3.80 16.08
N SER A 436 6.15 -5.08 16.41
CA SER A 436 5.03 -5.89 15.94
C SER A 436 3.68 -5.35 16.44
N PHE A 437 3.62 -4.89 17.70
CA PHE A 437 2.40 -4.33 18.28
C PHE A 437 1.95 -3.04 17.61
N LEU A 438 2.90 -2.20 17.16
CA LEU A 438 2.58 -0.97 16.47
C LEU A 438 1.76 -1.22 15.19
N TYR A 439 1.97 -2.37 14.54
CA TYR A 439 1.16 -2.82 13.41
C TYR A 439 -0.09 -3.57 13.85
N ILE A 440 0.00 -4.58 14.72
CA ILE A 440 -1.15 -5.44 15.09
C ILE A 440 -2.27 -4.63 15.75
N CYS A 441 -1.94 -3.60 16.52
CA CYS A 441 -2.93 -2.75 17.19
C CYS A 441 -3.62 -1.74 16.26
N SER A 442 -3.17 -1.62 15.00
CA SER A 442 -3.83 -0.77 14.01
C SER A 442 -4.91 -1.54 13.25
N LYS A 443 -6.05 -0.89 12.99
CA LYS A 443 -7.24 -1.53 12.37
C LYS A 443 -6.92 -2.09 10.97
N GLU A 444 -5.96 -1.50 10.28
CA GLU A 444 -5.55 -1.84 8.93
C GLU A 444 -4.89 -3.22 8.86
N TYR A 445 -4.17 -3.61 9.90
CA TYR A 445 -3.46 -4.89 9.96
C TYR A 445 -4.17 -5.92 10.81
N ASP A 446 -5.34 -5.62 11.36
CA ASP A 446 -6.17 -6.58 12.09
C ASP A 446 -6.78 -7.65 11.15
N TRP A 447 -7.31 -8.72 11.73
CA TRP A 447 -8.12 -9.72 11.05
C TRP A 447 -9.41 -9.10 10.52
N ILE A 448 -9.92 -9.62 9.39
CA ILE A 448 -11.25 -9.19 8.92
C ILE A 448 -12.31 -9.69 9.90
N LYS A 449 -13.05 -8.75 10.50
CA LYS A 449 -14.20 -9.09 11.33
C LYS A 449 -15.24 -9.83 10.48
N TRP A 450 -15.77 -10.93 11.01
CA TRP A 450 -16.77 -11.74 10.30
C TRP A 450 -17.99 -10.93 9.82
N GLN A 451 -18.42 -9.95 10.60
CA GLN A 451 -19.53 -9.05 10.24
C GLN A 451 -19.21 -8.22 8.98
N GLU A 452 -17.99 -7.67 8.90
CA GLU A 452 -17.54 -6.90 7.74
C GLU A 452 -17.39 -7.81 6.52
N LEU A 453 -16.78 -8.99 6.67
CA LEU A 453 -16.64 -9.96 5.58
C LEU A 453 -17.99 -10.42 5.05
N TYR A 454 -18.93 -10.74 5.95
CA TYR A 454 -20.29 -11.12 5.56
C TYR A 454 -21.00 -9.98 4.84
N SER A 455 -20.85 -8.76 5.35
CA SER A 455 -21.45 -7.58 4.73
C SER A 455 -20.95 -7.39 3.29
N MET A 456 -19.63 -7.43 3.09
CA MET A 456 -18.98 -7.27 1.78
C MET A 456 -19.39 -8.36 0.79
N LEU A 457 -19.32 -9.63 1.19
CA LEU A 457 -19.51 -10.76 0.27
C LEU A 457 -20.98 -11.05 -0.04
N PHE A 458 -21.86 -10.96 0.96
CA PHE A 458 -23.23 -11.44 0.85
C PHE A 458 -24.25 -10.31 0.84
N THR A 459 -24.02 -9.23 1.58
CA THR A 459 -25.05 -8.20 1.75
C THR A 459 -24.97 -7.09 0.70
N LYS A 460 -23.80 -6.56 0.33
CA LYS A 460 -23.72 -5.38 -0.57
C LYS A 460 -24.05 -5.73 -2.04
N THR A 461 -23.33 -6.69 -2.63
CA THR A 461 -23.37 -6.95 -4.09
C THR A 461 -23.56 -8.42 -4.46
N PHE A 462 -23.78 -9.31 -3.48
CA PHE A 462 -23.87 -10.77 -3.67
C PHE A 462 -22.67 -11.38 -4.42
N ILE A 463 -21.50 -10.75 -4.35
CA ILE A 463 -20.29 -11.20 -5.03
C ILE A 463 -19.85 -12.60 -4.54
N GLY A 464 -19.98 -12.90 -3.25
CA GLY A 464 -19.66 -14.21 -2.68
C GLY A 464 -20.47 -15.34 -3.32
N PRO A 465 -21.82 -15.32 -3.26
CA PRO A 465 -22.65 -16.34 -3.89
C PRO A 465 -22.39 -16.53 -5.39
N LEU A 466 -22.22 -15.44 -6.14
CA LEU A 466 -21.99 -15.49 -7.59
C LEU A 466 -20.63 -16.11 -7.92
N THR A 467 -19.58 -15.80 -7.16
CA THR A 467 -18.26 -16.41 -7.36
C THR A 467 -18.24 -17.88 -6.98
N ILE A 468 -18.90 -18.28 -5.90
CA ILE A 468 -19.05 -19.69 -5.52
C ILE A 468 -19.78 -20.46 -6.63
N LEU A 469 -20.92 -19.92 -7.11
CA LEU A 469 -21.66 -20.53 -8.22
C LEU A 469 -20.80 -20.65 -9.49
N ALA A 470 -20.05 -19.61 -9.83
CA ALA A 470 -19.16 -19.61 -10.98
C ALA A 470 -18.08 -20.69 -10.87
N PHE A 471 -17.44 -20.82 -9.70
CA PHE A 471 -16.45 -21.87 -9.46
C PHE A 471 -17.05 -23.27 -9.48
N LEU A 472 -18.23 -23.48 -8.89
CA LEU A 472 -18.91 -24.78 -8.93
C LEU A 472 -19.23 -25.21 -10.37
N LEU A 473 -19.72 -24.28 -11.20
CA LEU A 473 -19.98 -24.54 -12.62
C LEU A 473 -18.68 -24.88 -13.36
N GLN A 474 -17.61 -24.11 -13.14
CA GLN A 474 -16.33 -24.38 -13.79
C GLN A 474 -15.71 -25.70 -13.32
N ILE A 475 -15.75 -26.02 -12.02
CA ILE A 475 -15.27 -27.31 -11.49
C ILE A 475 -16.05 -28.47 -12.12
N ARG A 476 -17.38 -28.37 -12.23
CA ARG A 476 -18.20 -29.37 -12.92
C ARG A 476 -17.75 -29.54 -14.37
N TRP A 477 -17.49 -28.45 -15.08
CA TRP A 477 -16.94 -28.47 -16.43
C TRP A 477 -15.54 -29.10 -16.49
N LEU A 478 -14.65 -28.77 -15.55
CA LEU A 478 -13.34 -29.38 -15.41
C LEU A 478 -13.48 -30.90 -15.31
N PHE A 479 -14.35 -31.42 -14.44
CA PHE A 479 -14.58 -32.87 -14.27
C PHE A 479 -15.14 -33.55 -15.53
N ILE A 480 -16.07 -32.92 -16.23
CA ILE A 480 -16.68 -33.49 -17.45
C ILE A 480 -15.65 -33.57 -18.59
N ASP A 481 -14.91 -32.48 -18.81
CA ASP A 481 -13.92 -32.39 -19.88
C ASP A 481 -12.56 -33.03 -19.50
N TRP A 482 -12.33 -33.37 -18.22
CA TRP A 482 -11.09 -34.01 -17.74
C TRP A 482 -10.79 -35.29 -18.52
N LYS A 483 -11.84 -36.03 -18.91
CA LYS A 483 -11.74 -37.26 -19.70
C LYS A 483 -11.34 -37.03 -21.17
N ASN A 484 -11.52 -35.81 -21.69
CA ASN A 484 -11.31 -35.45 -23.09
C ASN A 484 -9.99 -34.69 -23.37
N SER A 485 -9.05 -34.63 -22.41
CA SER A 485 -7.65 -34.22 -22.61
C SER A 485 -7.45 -32.81 -23.24
N ASN A 486 -8.27 -31.82 -22.86
CA ASN A 486 -8.12 -30.44 -23.34
C ASN A 486 -7.34 -29.58 -22.32
N SER A 487 -6.27 -28.94 -22.77
CA SER A 487 -5.34 -28.15 -21.93
C SER A 487 -5.89 -26.79 -21.40
N ASN A 488 -7.22 -26.58 -21.39
CA ASN A 488 -7.87 -25.32 -20.97
C ASN A 488 -7.80 -25.15 -19.46
N HIS A 489 -7.63 -26.26 -18.75
CA HIS A 489 -7.78 -26.36 -17.31
C HIS A 489 -6.73 -25.54 -16.56
N SER A 490 -5.51 -25.39 -17.08
CA SER A 490 -4.42 -24.71 -16.37
C SER A 490 -4.68 -23.22 -16.12
N ILE A 491 -5.32 -22.50 -17.05
CA ILE A 491 -5.63 -21.06 -16.88
C ILE A 491 -6.71 -20.87 -15.80
N PHE A 492 -7.74 -21.72 -15.80
CA PHE A 492 -8.78 -21.69 -14.77
C PHE A 492 -8.24 -22.08 -13.40
N ILE A 493 -7.41 -23.13 -13.32
CA ILE A 493 -6.76 -23.55 -12.09
C ILE A 493 -5.85 -22.44 -11.56
N TYR A 494 -5.07 -21.78 -12.43
CA TYR A 494 -4.28 -20.62 -12.06
C TYR A 494 -5.13 -19.52 -11.40
N HIS A 495 -6.24 -19.13 -12.05
CA HIS A 495 -7.11 -18.08 -11.51
C HIS A 495 -7.79 -18.53 -10.20
N PHE A 496 -8.23 -19.79 -10.10
CA PHE A 496 -8.78 -20.33 -8.87
C PHE A 496 -7.77 -20.28 -7.72
N MET A 497 -6.53 -20.71 -7.95
CA MET A 497 -5.48 -20.68 -6.93
C MET A 497 -5.12 -19.25 -6.50
N ILE A 498 -4.96 -18.33 -7.44
CA ILE A 498 -4.59 -16.94 -7.09
C ILE A 498 -5.71 -16.24 -6.33
N THR A 499 -6.98 -16.47 -6.69
CA THR A 499 -8.13 -15.96 -5.92
C THR A 499 -8.14 -16.51 -4.49
N GLY A 500 -7.84 -17.80 -4.30
CA GLY A 500 -7.74 -18.43 -2.99
C GLY A 500 -6.61 -17.84 -2.13
N CYS A 501 -5.40 -17.71 -2.69
CA CYS A 501 -4.26 -17.14 -1.98
C CYS A 501 -4.50 -15.68 -1.55
N PHE A 502 -5.06 -14.83 -2.42
CA PHE A 502 -5.38 -13.45 -2.04
C PHE A 502 -6.54 -13.36 -1.05
N SER A 503 -7.50 -14.30 -1.07
CA SER A 503 -8.55 -14.37 -0.06
C SER A 503 -7.99 -14.72 1.31
N ILE A 504 -7.07 -15.69 1.39
CA ILE A 504 -6.38 -16.04 2.65
C ILE A 504 -5.58 -14.86 3.19
N MET A 505 -4.84 -14.16 2.33
CA MET A 505 -4.10 -12.95 2.73
C MET A 505 -5.02 -11.84 3.22
N ALA A 506 -6.14 -11.60 2.54
CA ALA A 506 -7.11 -10.61 2.95
C ALA A 506 -7.69 -10.93 4.33
N ILE A 507 -8.06 -12.19 4.59
CA ILE A 507 -8.58 -12.63 5.91
C ILE A 507 -7.57 -12.32 7.02
N MET A 508 -6.28 -12.55 6.77
CA MET A 508 -5.20 -12.30 7.73
C MET A 508 -4.92 -10.82 7.99
N ILE A 509 -5.03 -9.98 6.96
CA ILE A 509 -4.70 -8.55 6.98
C ILE A 509 -5.81 -7.81 6.25
N MET A 510 -6.65 -7.10 7.01
CA MET A 510 -7.74 -6.25 6.51
C MET A 510 -7.33 -5.38 5.33
N ARG A 511 -6.13 -4.81 5.39
CA ARG A 511 -5.62 -3.94 4.34
C ARG A 511 -5.52 -4.60 2.97
N LEU A 512 -5.30 -5.91 2.91
CA LEU A 512 -5.09 -6.67 1.67
C LEU A 512 -6.38 -7.11 0.96
N LYS A 513 -7.57 -6.75 1.47
CA LYS A 513 -8.85 -6.98 0.78
C LYS A 513 -8.91 -6.37 -0.63
N LEU A 514 -8.11 -5.34 -0.88
CA LEU A 514 -7.93 -4.72 -2.20
C LEU A 514 -7.43 -5.71 -3.27
N LEU A 515 -6.71 -6.76 -2.88
CA LEU A 515 -6.24 -7.81 -3.81
C LEU A 515 -7.31 -8.88 -4.05
N MET A 516 -8.11 -9.18 -3.03
CA MET A 516 -9.17 -10.19 -3.07
C MET A 516 -10.36 -9.75 -3.94
N MET A 517 -10.89 -8.54 -3.69
CA MET A 517 -12.15 -8.10 -4.31
C MET A 517 -12.12 -8.03 -5.84
N PRO A 518 -11.06 -7.52 -6.51
CA PRO A 518 -10.96 -7.56 -7.96
C PRO A 518 -10.89 -8.97 -8.54
N GLN A 519 -10.22 -9.90 -7.86
CA GLN A 519 -10.16 -11.30 -8.31
C GLN A 519 -11.51 -11.99 -8.17
N LEU A 520 -12.28 -11.67 -7.13
CA LEU A 520 -13.68 -12.09 -7.01
C LEU A 520 -14.55 -11.47 -8.11
N ALA A 521 -14.35 -10.20 -8.45
CA ALA A 521 -15.07 -9.55 -9.55
C ALA A 521 -14.80 -10.26 -10.89
N ILE A 522 -13.54 -10.62 -11.18
CA ILE A 522 -13.18 -11.41 -12.38
C ILE A 522 -13.89 -12.77 -12.36
N SER A 523 -13.92 -13.46 -11.22
CA SER A 523 -14.53 -14.79 -11.15
C SER A 523 -16.05 -14.78 -11.28
N THR A 524 -16.75 -13.70 -10.93
CA THR A 524 -18.19 -13.58 -11.26
C THR A 524 -18.46 -13.59 -12.77
N GLY A 525 -17.53 -13.06 -13.57
CA GLY A 525 -17.62 -13.09 -15.03
C GLY A 525 -17.58 -14.50 -15.62
N LEU A 526 -17.06 -15.50 -14.89
CA LEU A 526 -16.99 -16.89 -15.36
C LEU A 526 -18.36 -17.56 -15.49
N LEU A 527 -19.43 -16.99 -14.93
CA LEU A 527 -20.81 -17.45 -15.13
C LEU A 527 -21.20 -17.48 -16.61
N PHE A 528 -20.67 -16.52 -17.39
CA PHE A 528 -20.95 -16.36 -18.81
C PHE A 528 -19.90 -17.01 -19.72
N SER A 529 -19.24 -18.07 -19.23
CA SER A 529 -18.16 -18.74 -19.98
C SER A 529 -18.67 -19.52 -21.17
N ASN A 530 -17.99 -19.35 -22.30
CA ASN A 530 -18.28 -20.05 -23.55
C ASN A 530 -17.58 -21.42 -23.64
N ASN A 531 -17.79 -22.29 -22.66
CA ASN A 531 -17.14 -23.60 -22.60
C ASN A 531 -17.56 -24.56 -23.75
N ASP A 532 -18.76 -24.38 -24.31
CA ASP A 532 -19.28 -25.20 -25.44
C ASP A 532 -18.52 -25.03 -26.76
N GLN A 533 -17.63 -24.03 -26.88
CA GLN A 533 -16.96 -23.69 -28.14
C GLN A 533 -15.89 -24.70 -28.57
N GLN A 534 -15.41 -25.59 -27.68
CA GLN A 534 -14.16 -26.32 -27.91
C GLN A 534 -14.31 -27.81 -28.26
N ASN A 535 -15.50 -28.40 -28.02
CA ASN A 535 -15.70 -29.84 -28.19
C ASN A 535 -16.20 -30.27 -29.58
N ASN A 536 -16.48 -29.36 -30.51
CA ASN A 536 -17.12 -29.72 -31.79
C ASN A 536 -16.32 -29.19 -32.99
N HIS A 537 -15.32 -29.97 -33.42
CA HIS A 537 -14.57 -29.73 -34.65
C HIS A 537 -14.87 -30.79 -35.73
N ASP A 538 -16.05 -31.43 -35.68
CA ASP A 538 -16.50 -32.38 -36.69
C ASP A 538 -17.35 -31.71 -37.77
N ASN A 539 -16.85 -31.81 -39.01
CA ASN A 539 -17.37 -31.21 -40.24
C ASN A 539 -18.66 -31.90 -40.72
N ASN A 540 -19.82 -31.51 -40.17
CA ASN A 540 -21.12 -31.85 -40.77
C ASN A 540 -21.98 -30.58 -40.92
N ASP A 541 -22.35 -30.23 -42.15
CA ASP A 541 -23.04 -28.98 -42.49
C ASP A 541 -24.42 -28.84 -41.80
N ASN A 542 -25.15 -29.93 -41.61
CA ASN A 542 -26.43 -29.93 -40.88
C ASN A 542 -26.29 -29.71 -39.35
N ARG A 543 -25.09 -29.95 -38.78
CA ARG A 543 -24.78 -29.59 -37.38
C ARG A 543 -24.40 -28.12 -37.25
N MET A 544 -23.82 -27.50 -38.29
CA MET A 544 -23.39 -26.10 -38.26
C MET A 544 -24.55 -25.12 -38.11
N GLU A 545 -25.70 -25.37 -38.73
CA GLU A 545 -26.89 -24.52 -38.55
C GLU A 545 -27.51 -24.67 -37.16
N LYS A 546 -27.65 -25.90 -36.65
CA LYS A 546 -28.12 -26.16 -35.27
C LYS A 546 -27.17 -25.53 -34.24
N LEU A 547 -25.86 -25.56 -34.48
CA LEU A 547 -24.86 -24.90 -33.63
C LEU A 547 -24.97 -23.37 -33.70
N LYS A 548 -25.18 -22.77 -34.87
CA LYS A 548 -25.43 -21.32 -35.00
C LYS A 548 -26.71 -20.90 -34.27
N GLN A 549 -27.77 -21.70 -34.37
CA GLN A 549 -29.04 -21.42 -33.68
C GLN A 549 -28.91 -21.55 -32.15
N ASN A 550 -28.23 -22.59 -31.67
CA ASN A 550 -27.94 -22.76 -30.23
C ASN A 550 -27.03 -21.65 -29.70
N LYS A 551 -26.03 -21.21 -30.46
CA LYS A 551 -25.19 -20.05 -30.11
C LYS A 551 -26.00 -18.77 -29.99
N ARG A 552 -26.96 -18.53 -30.90
CA ARG A 552 -27.83 -17.36 -30.85
C ARG A 552 -28.77 -17.39 -29.63
N LYS A 553 -29.35 -18.55 -29.32
CA LYS A 553 -30.18 -18.74 -28.12
C LYS A 553 -29.38 -18.51 -26.84
N LYS A 554 -28.17 -19.09 -26.74
CA LYS A 554 -27.27 -18.88 -25.60
C LYS A 554 -26.89 -17.41 -25.44
N PHE A 555 -26.56 -16.73 -26.54
CA PHE A 555 -26.25 -15.30 -26.51
C PHE A 555 -27.39 -14.48 -25.89
N TRP A 556 -28.63 -14.67 -26.34
CA TRP A 556 -29.79 -13.96 -25.77
C TRP A 556 -30.04 -14.33 -24.30
N PHE A 557 -29.86 -15.60 -23.94
CA PHE A 557 -29.97 -16.05 -22.56
C PHE A 557 -28.92 -15.38 -21.65
N ASP A 558 -27.66 -15.32 -22.09
CA ASP A 558 -26.57 -14.69 -21.33
C ASP A 558 -26.84 -13.19 -21.13
N TRP A 559 -27.38 -12.48 -22.12
CA TRP A 559 -27.77 -11.08 -21.97
C TRP A 559 -28.97 -10.87 -21.03
N LEU A 560 -29.97 -11.76 -21.10
CA LEU A 560 -31.11 -11.71 -20.18
C LEU A 560 -30.65 -11.96 -18.73
N LEU A 561 -29.82 -12.98 -18.52
CA LEU A 561 -29.25 -13.32 -17.21
C LEU A 561 -28.36 -12.18 -16.68
N LEU A 562 -27.55 -11.55 -17.53
CA LEU A 562 -26.76 -10.38 -17.15
C LEU A 562 -27.68 -9.23 -16.69
N GLY A 563 -28.73 -8.93 -17.46
CA GLY A 563 -29.69 -7.87 -17.13
C GLY A 563 -30.43 -8.12 -15.80
N THR A 564 -30.86 -9.36 -15.54
CA THR A 564 -31.55 -9.69 -14.28
C THR A 564 -30.62 -9.58 -13.08
N ILE A 565 -29.38 -10.09 -13.18
CA ILE A 565 -28.39 -9.99 -12.10
C ILE A 565 -28.07 -8.52 -11.80
N ILE A 566 -27.80 -7.69 -12.83
CA ILE A 566 -27.52 -6.26 -12.64
C ILE A 566 -28.71 -5.55 -12.01
N SER A 567 -29.95 -5.86 -12.42
CA SER A 567 -31.15 -5.24 -11.84
C SER A 567 -31.27 -5.54 -10.35
N ILE A 568 -31.04 -6.79 -9.93
CA ILE A 568 -31.11 -7.19 -8.51
C ILE A 568 -30.04 -6.47 -7.69
N ILE A 569 -28.81 -6.40 -8.21
CA ILE A 569 -27.71 -5.72 -7.53
C ILE A 569 -28.00 -4.22 -7.41
N SER A 570 -28.44 -3.59 -8.50
CA SER A 570 -28.70 -2.16 -8.56
C SER A 570 -29.74 -1.73 -7.51
N ILE A 571 -30.81 -2.50 -7.30
CA ILE A 571 -31.84 -2.20 -6.28
C ILE A 571 -31.22 -2.10 -4.88
N LYS A 572 -30.24 -2.96 -4.58
CA LYS A 572 -29.62 -3.02 -3.25
C LYS A 572 -28.45 -2.07 -3.09
N SER A 573 -27.65 -1.90 -4.14
CA SER A 573 -26.44 -1.08 -4.11
C SER A 573 -26.71 0.41 -4.34
N TYR A 574 -27.81 0.77 -5.00
CA TYR A 574 -28.19 2.16 -5.27
C TYR A 574 -28.31 3.04 -4.02
N PRO A 575 -29.05 2.68 -2.95
CA PRO A 575 -29.17 3.55 -1.78
C PRO A 575 -27.82 3.80 -1.10
N LEU A 576 -26.97 2.77 -1.04
CA LEU A 576 -25.63 2.87 -0.46
C LEU A 576 -24.73 3.80 -1.29
N MET A 577 -24.75 3.67 -2.61
CA MET A 577 -23.98 4.52 -3.52
C MET A 577 -24.48 5.97 -3.48
N ARG A 578 -25.80 6.16 -3.40
CA ARG A 578 -26.41 7.48 -3.28
C ARG A 578 -25.98 8.18 -2.00
N GLU A 579 -25.96 7.47 -0.88
CA GLU A 579 -25.45 8.00 0.40
C GLU A 579 -24.00 8.48 0.26
N TYR A 580 -23.11 7.72 -0.39
CA TYR A 580 -21.73 8.19 -0.62
C TYR A 580 -21.63 9.39 -1.58
N LEU A 581 -22.51 9.47 -2.59
CA LEU A 581 -22.50 10.57 -3.54
C LEU A 581 -23.17 11.85 -2.99
N GLU A 582 -24.04 11.71 -1.99
CA GLU A 582 -24.75 12.82 -1.34
C GLU A 582 -24.05 13.29 -0.06
N ASN A 583 -23.32 12.42 0.64
CA ASN A 583 -22.53 12.78 1.82
C ASN A 583 -21.34 13.65 1.40
N GLN A 584 -21.56 14.96 1.41
CA GLN A 584 -20.49 15.94 1.34
C GLN A 584 -19.88 16.08 2.74
N GLN A 585 -18.62 15.70 2.89
CA GLN A 585 -17.85 15.99 4.10
C GLN A 585 -16.86 17.11 3.80
N GLN A 586 -16.70 18.01 4.77
CA GLN A 586 -15.63 19.00 4.79
C GLN A 586 -14.54 18.47 5.70
N PHE A 587 -13.31 18.42 5.19
CA PHE A 587 -12.17 18.10 6.04
C PHE A 587 -11.86 19.30 6.93
N SER A 588 -11.87 19.12 8.26
CA SER A 588 -11.40 20.13 9.20
C SER A 588 -10.56 19.46 10.29
N ASN A 589 -9.40 20.05 10.59
CA ASN A 589 -8.57 19.67 11.73
C ASN A 589 -7.87 20.91 12.30
N GLU A 590 -8.68 21.84 12.77
CA GLU A 590 -8.26 23.12 13.37
C GLU A 590 -7.21 22.93 14.47
N SER A 591 -7.34 21.86 15.26
CA SER A 591 -6.37 21.53 16.31
C SER A 591 -4.98 21.24 15.74
N PHE A 592 -4.87 20.52 14.63
CA PHE A 592 -3.55 20.25 14.06
C PHE A 592 -2.99 21.48 13.32
N GLU A 593 -3.85 22.23 12.64
CA GLU A 593 -3.51 23.48 11.96
C GLU A 593 -2.86 24.49 12.90
N HIS A 594 -3.48 24.75 14.05
CA HIS A 594 -2.95 25.64 15.08
C HIS A 594 -1.52 25.25 15.53
N ILE A 595 -1.21 23.95 15.56
CA ILE A 595 0.14 23.49 15.89
C ILE A 595 1.11 23.72 14.73
N LEU A 596 0.69 23.52 13.49
CA LEU A 596 1.52 23.80 12.32
C LEU A 596 1.86 25.29 12.22
N ASP A 597 0.88 26.17 12.45
CA ASP A 597 1.10 27.62 12.48
C ASP A 597 2.06 28.01 13.60
N ALA A 598 1.88 27.43 14.80
CA ALA A 598 2.81 27.65 15.89
C ALA A 598 4.23 27.18 15.57
N ILE A 599 4.39 26.06 14.85
CA ILE A 599 5.70 25.60 14.37
C ILE A 599 6.29 26.60 13.39
N GLN A 600 5.52 27.06 12.41
CA GLN A 600 6.00 27.98 11.38
C GLN A 600 6.41 29.34 11.97
N GLN A 601 5.66 29.86 12.93
CA GLN A 601 5.91 31.17 13.55
C GLN A 601 6.96 31.13 14.68
N ARG A 602 6.99 30.07 15.49
CA ARG A 602 7.77 30.04 16.76
C ARG A 602 9.00 29.14 16.73
N THR A 603 9.25 28.40 15.64
CA THR A 603 10.44 27.53 15.51
C THR A 603 11.36 27.97 14.35
N PRO A 604 12.69 27.86 14.50
CA PRO A 604 13.62 28.18 13.43
C PRO A 604 13.57 27.13 12.31
N TYR A 605 13.87 27.53 11.07
CA TYR A 605 13.80 26.69 9.87
C TYR A 605 14.61 25.39 9.97
N ASP A 606 15.80 25.44 10.58
CA ASP A 606 16.71 24.29 10.70
C ASP A 606 16.44 23.39 11.91
N SER A 607 15.35 23.64 12.66
CA SER A 607 15.02 22.85 13.85
C SER A 607 14.60 21.42 13.51
N ILE A 608 14.95 20.50 14.42
CA ILE A 608 14.60 19.08 14.33
C ILE A 608 13.41 18.82 15.26
N ILE A 609 12.33 18.35 14.66
CA ILE A 609 11.07 18.04 15.33
C ILE A 609 10.90 16.52 15.41
N GLY A 610 10.47 16.00 16.56
CA GLY A 610 10.14 14.60 16.78
C GLY A 610 8.68 14.41 17.21
N GLY A 611 8.12 13.23 16.97
CA GLY A 611 6.74 12.93 17.36
C GLY A 611 6.24 11.60 16.81
N SER A 612 4.92 11.47 16.65
CA SER A 612 4.33 10.24 16.11
C SER A 612 4.59 10.10 14.60
N MET A 613 4.71 8.86 14.13
CA MET A 613 4.94 8.60 12.70
C MET A 613 3.81 9.14 11.81
N SER A 614 2.57 9.20 12.29
CA SER A 614 1.42 9.67 11.50
C SER A 614 1.47 11.16 11.19
N THR A 615 2.02 11.97 12.11
CA THR A 615 2.03 13.44 11.99
C THR A 615 3.34 14.00 11.45
N MET A 616 4.49 13.36 11.69
CA MET A 616 5.80 13.91 11.30
C MET A 616 5.92 14.18 9.80
N ALA A 617 5.45 13.29 8.94
CA ALA A 617 5.51 13.52 7.50
C ALA A 617 4.67 14.73 7.04
N THR A 618 3.56 14.99 7.72
CA THR A 618 2.68 16.14 7.44
C THR A 618 3.31 17.43 7.98
N VAL A 619 3.94 17.40 9.17
CA VAL A 619 4.73 18.53 9.68
C VAL A 619 5.83 18.91 8.68
N MET A 620 6.57 17.92 8.17
CA MET A 620 7.61 18.14 7.16
C MET A 620 7.04 18.74 5.87
N LEU A 621 5.90 18.22 5.39
CA LEU A 621 5.25 18.69 4.18
C LEU A 621 4.82 20.17 4.28
N SER A 622 4.14 20.54 5.37
CA SER A 622 3.51 21.86 5.51
C SER A 622 4.42 22.94 6.08
N THR A 623 5.39 22.58 6.93
CA THR A 623 6.27 23.58 7.60
C THR A 623 7.70 23.60 7.07
N ASP A 624 8.04 22.64 6.20
CA ASP A 624 9.39 22.46 5.63
C ASP A 624 10.52 22.30 6.67
N ARG A 625 10.15 21.91 7.91
CA ARG A 625 11.06 21.65 9.03
C ARG A 625 11.66 20.24 8.96
N LYS A 626 12.82 20.04 9.59
CA LYS A 626 13.48 18.74 9.65
C LYS A 626 12.77 17.84 10.66
N ILE A 627 12.59 16.57 10.30
CA ILE A 627 11.96 15.57 11.17
C ILE A 627 12.98 14.51 11.62
N ALA A 628 12.87 14.09 12.88
CA ALA A 628 13.76 13.11 13.50
C ALA A 628 13.39 11.65 13.13
N ASN A 629 12.10 11.41 12.95
CA ASN A 629 11.53 10.13 12.54
C ASN A 629 10.47 10.34 11.47
N ASN A 630 10.25 9.31 10.67
CA ASN A 630 9.30 9.35 9.57
C ASN A 630 8.48 8.05 9.52
N PRO A 631 7.37 8.01 8.75
CA PRO A 631 6.53 6.82 8.62
C PRO A 631 7.21 5.64 7.89
N PHE A 632 8.36 5.86 7.26
CA PHE A 632 9.08 4.82 6.54
C PHE A 632 9.85 3.90 7.51
N TYR A 633 9.12 2.93 8.05
CA TYR A 633 9.54 2.08 9.18
C TYR A 633 10.27 0.80 8.78
N GLU A 634 10.93 0.76 7.62
CA GLU A 634 11.52 -0.48 7.09
C GLU A 634 12.97 -0.69 7.53
N SER A 635 13.74 0.39 7.62
CA SER A 635 15.14 0.31 8.06
C SER A 635 15.26 0.11 9.57
N THR A 636 16.30 -0.61 10.00
CA THR A 636 16.61 -0.82 11.43
C THR A 636 16.88 0.49 12.15
N SER A 637 17.69 1.36 11.55
CA SER A 637 18.05 2.67 12.13
C SER A 637 16.84 3.57 12.39
N ILE A 638 15.89 3.67 11.45
CA ILE A 638 14.66 4.46 11.64
C ILE A 638 13.74 3.82 12.69
N ARG A 639 13.65 2.49 12.71
CA ARG A 639 12.89 1.76 13.74
C ARG A 639 13.42 2.02 15.14
N GLN A 640 14.74 2.01 15.32
CA GLN A 640 15.38 2.29 16.59
C GLN A 640 15.16 3.74 17.05
N ARG A 641 15.33 4.72 16.15
CA ARG A 641 15.02 6.13 16.45
C ARG A 641 13.59 6.32 16.91
N THR A 642 12.67 5.68 16.20
CA THR A 642 11.26 5.75 16.54
C THR A 642 10.95 5.04 17.86
N TYR A 643 11.61 3.91 18.13
CA TYR A 643 11.55 3.24 19.44
C TYR A 643 11.98 4.20 20.55
N ASP A 644 13.09 4.92 20.37
CA ASP A 644 13.61 5.87 21.35
C ASP A 644 12.67 7.08 21.57
N ILE A 645 12.07 7.62 20.51
CA ILE A 645 11.07 8.71 20.62
C ILE A 645 9.81 8.22 21.32
N TYR A 646 9.32 7.02 20.98
CA TYR A 646 8.09 6.47 21.56
C TYR A 646 8.25 6.08 23.04
N GLN A 647 9.48 6.02 23.59
CA GLN A 647 9.71 5.84 25.03
C GLN A 647 9.08 6.97 25.85
N LEU A 648 8.78 8.13 25.25
CA LEU A 648 7.98 9.20 25.87
C LEU A 648 6.64 8.68 26.44
N TYR A 649 6.05 7.67 25.80
CA TYR A 649 4.77 7.06 26.20
C TYR A 649 4.92 5.90 27.20
N SER A 650 6.15 5.60 27.64
CA SER A 650 6.46 4.52 28.58
C SER A 650 6.41 4.96 30.04
N GLU A 651 6.64 4.01 30.96
CA GLU A 651 6.79 4.29 32.40
C GLU A 651 8.25 4.54 32.83
N ARG A 652 9.15 4.83 31.89
CA ARG A 652 10.58 5.11 32.16
C ARG A 652 10.81 6.51 32.75
N PRO A 653 11.91 6.71 33.51
CA PRO A 653 12.19 8.00 34.14
C PRO A 653 12.48 9.09 33.09
N PHE A 654 11.97 10.31 33.33
CA PHE A 654 12.04 11.40 32.35
C PHE A 654 13.47 11.82 31.98
N LYS A 655 14.44 11.74 32.91
CA LYS A 655 15.86 12.06 32.65
C LYS A 655 16.48 11.13 31.62
N PHE A 656 16.08 9.86 31.62
CA PHE A 656 16.53 8.89 30.62
C PHE A 656 15.94 9.20 29.24
N ILE A 657 14.63 9.49 29.20
CA ILE A 657 13.93 9.86 27.97
C ILE A 657 14.54 11.14 27.37
N HIS A 658 14.74 12.18 28.20
CA HIS A 658 15.38 13.43 27.82
C HIS A 658 16.78 13.21 27.22
N LYS A 659 17.63 12.40 27.88
CA LYS A 659 18.95 12.03 27.36
C LYS A 659 18.88 11.38 25.96
N ASN A 660 17.92 10.49 25.72
CA ASN A 660 17.74 9.85 24.41
C ASN A 660 17.27 10.85 23.35
N LEU A 661 16.33 11.75 23.69
CA LEU A 661 15.88 12.81 22.78
C LEU A 661 17.03 13.78 22.43
N CYS A 662 17.86 14.15 23.40
CA CYS A 662 19.06 14.97 23.17
C CYS A 662 20.10 14.24 22.32
N HIS A 663 20.29 12.94 22.51
CA HIS A 663 21.18 12.13 21.67
C HIS A 663 20.74 12.13 20.19
N LEU A 664 19.43 12.13 19.95
CA LEU A 664 18.85 12.27 18.61
C LEU A 664 18.84 13.73 18.08
N LYS A 665 19.35 14.70 18.86
CA LYS A 665 19.36 16.14 18.56
C LYS A 665 17.96 16.73 18.30
N ILE A 666 16.94 16.17 18.95
CA ILE A 666 15.57 16.68 18.84
C ILE A 666 15.45 17.95 19.67
N GLN A 667 14.98 19.03 19.04
CA GLN A 667 14.79 20.33 19.70
C GLN A 667 13.34 20.58 20.07
N TYR A 668 12.40 20.03 19.31
CA TYR A 668 10.97 20.18 19.54
C TYR A 668 10.29 18.81 19.48
N ILE A 669 9.30 18.59 20.33
CA ILE A 669 8.54 17.35 20.35
C ILE A 669 7.04 17.62 20.34
N ILE A 670 6.32 16.90 19.47
CA ILE A 670 4.87 16.90 19.38
C ILE A 670 4.34 15.68 20.12
N ILE A 671 3.42 15.93 21.05
CA ILE A 671 2.78 14.93 21.89
C ILE A 671 1.30 14.92 21.58
N GLU A 672 0.75 13.74 21.30
CA GLU A 672 -0.68 13.58 20.98
C GLU A 672 -1.42 12.89 22.12
N THR A 673 -2.58 13.42 22.50
CA THR A 673 -3.35 12.89 23.63
C THR A 673 -3.83 11.45 23.40
N ILE A 674 -4.07 11.08 22.14
CA ILE A 674 -4.52 9.73 21.76
C ILE A 674 -3.47 8.66 22.09
N TYR A 675 -2.17 8.95 22.01
CA TYR A 675 -1.14 7.99 22.38
C TYR A 675 -0.96 7.87 23.90
N CYS A 676 -1.30 8.91 24.66
CA CYS A 676 -1.09 8.95 26.11
C CYS A 676 -2.26 8.43 26.92
N PHE A 677 -3.48 8.65 26.43
CA PHE A 677 -4.73 8.27 27.11
C PHE A 677 -5.64 7.36 26.26
N GLY A 678 -5.45 7.34 24.94
CA GLY A 678 -6.31 6.62 24.01
C GLY A 678 -6.14 5.10 24.05
N LYS A 679 -7.14 4.41 23.49
CA LYS A 679 -7.18 2.96 23.32
C LYS A 679 -7.28 2.65 21.82
N PHE A 680 -6.28 1.97 21.27
CA PHE A 680 -6.25 1.58 19.85
C PHE A 680 -6.94 0.22 19.58
N GLY A 681 -7.46 -0.44 20.62
CA GLY A 681 -8.13 -1.74 20.52
C GLY A 681 -8.30 -2.40 21.90
N GLN A 682 -8.77 -3.66 21.92
CA GLN A 682 -8.76 -4.46 23.16
C GLN A 682 -7.30 -4.72 23.56
N ASN A 683 -6.89 -4.25 24.75
CA ASN A 683 -5.52 -4.35 25.29
C ASN A 683 -4.41 -3.67 24.46
N CYS A 684 -4.76 -2.68 23.62
CA CYS A 684 -3.82 -1.92 22.79
C CYS A 684 -3.74 -0.45 23.25
N ARG A 685 -3.34 -0.20 24.50
CA ARG A 685 -2.88 1.14 24.90
C ARG A 685 -1.37 1.20 24.75
N MET A 686 -0.84 2.36 24.36
CA MET A 686 0.61 2.52 24.20
C MET A 686 1.37 2.15 25.47
N ILE A 687 0.81 2.47 26.65
CA ILE A 687 1.37 2.09 27.95
C ILE A 687 1.37 0.57 28.19
N ASP A 688 0.37 -0.16 27.69
CA ASP A 688 0.28 -1.61 27.83
C ASP A 688 1.33 -2.30 26.94
N ILE A 689 1.59 -1.75 25.75
CA ILE A 689 2.67 -2.20 24.84
C ILE A 689 4.03 -2.04 25.51
N TRP A 690 4.31 -0.86 26.08
CA TRP A 690 5.57 -0.61 26.80
C TRP A 690 5.73 -1.51 28.03
N LYS A 691 4.67 -1.76 28.79
CA LYS A 691 4.69 -2.71 29.92
C LYS A 691 5.05 -4.12 29.49
N TYR A 692 4.59 -4.55 28.32
CA TYR A 692 4.98 -5.83 27.76
C TYR A 692 6.46 -5.85 27.37
N GLU A 693 6.92 -4.81 26.67
CA GLU A 693 8.31 -4.67 26.22
C GLU A 693 9.31 -4.60 27.39
N ASP A 694 8.99 -3.84 28.44
CA ASP A 694 9.84 -3.71 29.63
C ASP A 694 9.89 -5.01 30.45
N LYS A 695 8.83 -5.84 30.43
CA LYS A 695 8.86 -7.20 31.01
C LYS A 695 9.74 -8.17 30.22
N ARG A 696 9.85 -7.96 28.91
CA ARG A 696 10.65 -8.80 28.02
C ARG A 696 12.14 -8.45 28.10
N ASN A 697 12.46 -7.17 28.24
CA ASN A 697 13.83 -6.68 28.39
C ASN A 697 14.20 -6.65 29.89
N ASP A 698 14.59 -7.81 30.44
CA ASP A 698 15.03 -8.01 31.85
C ASP A 698 16.03 -6.94 32.37
N TYR A 699 16.71 -6.23 31.46
CA TYR A 699 17.67 -5.17 31.74
C TYR A 699 17.12 -4.05 32.64
N TRP A 700 15.84 -3.67 32.49
CA TRP A 700 15.23 -2.62 33.32
C TRP A 700 14.90 -3.11 34.74
N GLN A 701 14.51 -4.38 34.88
CA GLN A 701 14.31 -5.00 36.19
C GLN A 701 15.64 -5.11 36.96
N GLN A 702 16.74 -5.34 36.26
CA GLN A 702 18.09 -5.36 36.85
C GLN A 702 18.63 -3.97 37.21
N GLN A 703 18.30 -2.90 36.47
CA GLN A 703 18.70 -1.52 36.84
C GLN A 703 17.89 -0.94 37.99
N SER A 704 16.60 -1.26 38.07
CA SER A 704 15.77 -0.90 39.24
C SER A 704 16.23 -1.59 40.54
N THR A 705 16.93 -2.73 40.43
CA THR A 705 17.50 -3.46 41.57
C THR A 705 18.95 -3.09 41.88
N THR A 706 19.74 -2.58 40.93
CA THR A 706 21.16 -2.21 41.15
C THR A 706 21.37 -0.76 41.60
N THR A 707 20.37 0.13 41.46
CA THR A 707 20.41 1.47 42.08
C THR A 707 19.99 1.48 43.55
N ASN A 708 19.39 0.39 44.04
CA ASN A 708 19.04 0.23 45.45
C ASN A 708 19.78 -0.96 46.06
N GLY A 709 21.09 -0.79 46.25
CA GLY A 709 21.91 -1.61 47.15
C GLY A 709 21.58 -1.41 48.63
N GLN A 710 20.31 -1.28 48.98
CA GLN A 710 19.79 -1.40 50.35
C GLN A 710 18.44 -2.10 50.29
N GLN A 711 18.40 -3.32 50.85
CA GLN A 711 17.16 -3.99 51.22
C GLN A 711 16.35 -3.04 52.12
N ARG A 712 15.28 -2.45 51.59
CA ARG A 712 14.16 -1.93 52.38
C ARG A 712 12.97 -2.85 52.19
N SER A 713 12.75 -3.68 53.20
CA SER A 713 11.45 -4.28 53.45
C SER A 713 10.48 -3.21 53.97
N THR A 714 9.21 -3.40 53.63
CA THR A 714 8.00 -2.74 54.18
C THR A 714 7.61 -1.35 53.64
N ASN A 715 6.47 -1.35 52.93
CA ASN A 715 5.47 -0.27 52.82
C ASN A 715 5.91 1.12 52.32
N GLY A 716 6.65 1.19 51.22
CA GLY A 716 6.77 2.38 50.37
C GLY A 716 6.25 2.08 48.97
N GLN A 717 5.36 2.92 48.44
CA GLN A 717 4.83 2.81 47.07
C GLN A 717 6.00 2.73 46.07
N PRO A 718 5.94 1.88 45.02
CA PRO A 718 6.92 1.93 43.94
C PRO A 718 6.93 3.35 43.37
N ASP A 719 8.12 3.92 43.21
CA ASP A 719 8.34 5.30 42.75
C ASP A 719 7.36 5.66 41.62
N LYS A 720 6.56 6.71 41.85
CA LYS A 720 5.56 7.28 40.92
C LYS A 720 6.20 7.98 39.71
N GLN A 721 7.38 7.52 39.26
CA GLN A 721 8.24 8.20 38.30
C GLN A 721 7.83 8.03 36.83
N GLY A 722 6.89 7.14 36.55
CA GLY A 722 6.77 6.56 35.22
C GLY A 722 5.56 6.97 34.39
N ARG A 723 5.24 8.26 34.19
CA ARG A 723 4.22 8.66 33.19
C ARG A 723 4.48 10.06 32.61
N LEU A 724 5.63 10.26 31.97
CA LEU A 724 6.05 11.56 31.45
C LEU A 724 4.98 12.22 30.57
N CYS A 725 4.45 11.49 29.58
CA CYS A 725 3.41 12.08 28.72
C CYS A 725 2.18 12.57 29.51
N GLN A 726 1.69 11.75 30.46
CA GLN A 726 0.48 12.10 31.21
C GLN A 726 0.72 13.28 32.16
N ARG A 727 1.94 13.44 32.70
CA ARG A 727 2.32 14.60 33.52
C ARG A 727 2.44 15.88 32.69
N LEU A 728 3.02 15.79 31.49
CA LEU A 728 3.13 16.93 30.56
C LEU A 728 1.75 17.47 30.16
N ILE A 729 0.79 16.59 29.85
CA ILE A 729 -0.58 16.99 29.50
C ILE A 729 -1.39 17.40 30.74
N GLY A 730 -1.32 16.62 31.83
CA GLY A 730 -2.20 16.75 33.01
C GLY A 730 -2.02 18.02 33.82
N ARG A 731 -0.84 18.67 33.81
CA ARG A 731 -0.59 19.87 34.63
C ARG A 731 -1.30 21.12 34.11
N ARG A 732 -1.74 21.15 32.84
CA ARG A 732 -2.53 22.29 32.31
C ARG A 732 -4.01 22.21 32.64
N SER A 733 -4.56 21.01 32.86
CA SER A 733 -5.96 20.85 33.29
C SER A 733 -6.22 21.30 34.73
N MET A 734 -5.17 21.44 35.55
CA MET A 734 -5.29 21.85 36.96
C MET A 734 -5.09 23.36 37.20
N ASN A 735 -4.78 24.16 36.18
CA ASN A 735 -4.71 25.62 36.35
C ASN A 735 -6.09 26.29 36.50
N ASN A 736 -7.19 25.53 36.46
CA ASN A 736 -8.54 26.02 36.76
C ASN A 736 -9.06 25.62 38.15
N ASP A 737 -8.34 24.77 38.90
CA ASP A 737 -8.72 24.39 40.26
C ASP A 737 -7.57 24.71 41.22
N GLU A 738 -7.57 25.94 41.73
CA GLU A 738 -6.84 26.28 42.95
C GLU A 738 -7.42 25.44 44.11
N ASN A 739 -6.81 24.28 44.36
CA ASN A 739 -6.55 23.69 45.69
C ASN A 739 -6.21 22.19 45.56
N GLY A 740 -4.94 21.84 45.75
CA GLY A 740 -4.54 20.42 45.78
C GLY A 740 -3.08 20.20 46.16
N ASN A 741 -2.83 20.12 47.46
CA ASN A 741 -1.53 19.78 48.05
C ASN A 741 -0.94 18.47 47.50
N GLY A 742 0.31 18.54 47.03
CA GLY A 742 1.24 17.41 46.92
C GLY A 742 1.63 17.00 45.50
N ASN A 743 2.59 17.72 44.88
CA ASN A 743 3.55 17.23 43.85
C ASN A 743 4.40 18.34 43.16
N GLY A 744 4.39 19.60 43.64
CA GLY A 744 4.99 20.75 42.94
C GLY A 744 6.47 20.60 42.48
N ASN A 745 7.36 20.09 43.35
CA ASN A 745 8.80 20.16 43.10
C ASN A 745 9.33 19.33 41.91
N GLU A 746 8.72 18.16 41.62
CA GLU A 746 9.20 17.28 40.53
C GLU A 746 8.61 17.66 39.18
N ASP A 747 7.33 18.03 39.16
CA ASP A 747 6.73 18.54 37.93
C ASP A 747 7.46 19.84 37.52
N ASP A 748 7.84 20.69 38.48
CA ASP A 748 8.68 21.87 38.21
C ASP A 748 10.06 21.51 37.65
N GLU A 749 10.60 20.33 37.96
CA GLU A 749 11.84 19.84 37.36
C GLU A 749 11.63 19.41 35.90
N ILE A 750 10.52 18.74 35.57
CA ILE A 750 10.20 18.31 34.20
C ILE A 750 10.07 19.52 33.26
N PHE A 751 9.35 20.57 33.67
CA PHE A 751 9.13 21.76 32.85
C PHE A 751 10.39 22.63 32.65
N LYS A 752 11.48 22.38 33.40
CA LYS A 752 12.81 22.97 33.08
C LYS A 752 13.44 22.36 31.83
N TYR A 753 13.10 21.12 31.50
CA TYR A 753 13.60 20.41 30.32
C TYR A 753 12.61 20.47 29.15
N PHE A 754 11.31 20.56 29.44
CA PHE A 754 10.24 20.61 28.43
C PHE A 754 9.43 21.90 28.57
N GLN A 755 9.75 22.91 27.77
CA GLN A 755 9.02 24.18 27.78
C GLN A 755 7.83 24.14 26.82
N PRO A 756 6.59 24.44 27.26
CA PRO A 756 5.42 24.43 26.39
C PRO A 756 5.46 25.63 25.43
N ILE A 757 5.22 25.39 24.14
CA ILE A 757 5.18 26.45 23.11
C ILE A 757 3.74 26.71 22.67
N ALA A 758 3.02 25.64 22.35
CA ALA A 758 1.64 25.67 21.90
C ALA A 758 0.96 24.36 22.32
N SER A 759 -0.34 24.42 22.61
CA SER A 759 -1.11 23.23 22.89
C SER A 759 -2.58 23.46 22.59
N ASN A 760 -3.30 22.36 22.39
CA ASN A 760 -4.75 22.28 22.40
C ASN A 760 -5.18 20.94 23.00
N ASP A 761 -6.45 20.57 22.85
CA ASP A 761 -7.02 19.36 23.44
C ASP A 761 -6.43 18.07 22.86
N LEU A 762 -5.83 18.10 21.66
CA LEU A 762 -5.34 16.92 20.95
C LEU A 762 -3.82 16.85 20.82
N TYR A 763 -3.15 18.00 20.71
CA TYR A 763 -1.74 18.12 20.38
C TYR A 763 -1.02 19.13 21.28
N TYR A 764 0.19 18.78 21.69
CA TYR A 764 1.04 19.60 22.53
C TYR A 764 2.44 19.70 21.92
N LEU A 765 2.92 20.92 21.71
CA LEU A 765 4.25 21.22 21.21
C LEU A 765 5.15 21.71 22.35
N TYR A 766 6.24 20.99 22.60
CA TYR A 766 7.23 21.34 23.61
C TYR A 766 8.61 21.59 22.98
N LYS A 767 9.33 22.57 23.51
CA LYS A 767 10.77 22.76 23.31
C LYS A 767 11.54 21.89 24.29
N ILE A 768 12.57 21.21 23.81
CA ILE A 768 13.51 20.46 24.63
C ILE A 768 14.71 21.34 24.91
N ASP A 769 14.93 21.66 26.17
CA ASP A 769 16.06 22.46 26.65
C ASP A 769 17.05 21.59 27.45
N ASN A 770 18.24 22.16 27.68
CA ASN A 770 19.34 21.52 28.41
C ASN A 770 19.85 20.21 27.78
N CYS A 771 19.78 20.14 26.45
CA CYS A 771 20.68 19.34 25.63
C CYS A 771 21.98 20.14 25.37
#